data_AF-A0A957HZ98-F1
#
_entry.id   AF-A0A957HZ98-F1
#
_cell.length_a   1.000
_cell.length_b   1.000
_cell.length_c   1.000
_cell.angle_alpha   90.00
_cell.angle_beta   90.00
_cell.angle_gamma   90.00
#
_symmetry.space_group_name_H-M   'P 1'
#
loop_
_entity.id
_entity.type
_entity.pdbx_description
1 polymer ?
#
loop_
_entity_poly.entity_id
_entity_poly.type
_entity_poly.pdbx_seq_one_letter_code
_entity_poly.pdbx_strand_id
1 'polypeptide(L)'
;MNSHTSAHKKHSILLTNLFILLMLVFFTSSLPFLYAADAQEPYILLPNEPATTNTIPVKWTFDLPAKACAPGSTATNCHFAAPALADINEDGLLDVVAATNNGWVVVVNHNGNEIWRKDISPYMGASTNVEEIAASPAIADIDHDNHLEIVIAAGTSDSTTCEPGGVIVLSHTGSVETGWPKLTLDENGDGCRDGFFSTPALGDLDKDGDLEIVVGGFDKRVYAWHHNGQLLSGFPIDSYLADRFPTWGLEGLLADTVWSSPSLVDLTGDGYLDILIGTDEGNFDSRWGGETDWVCPYSTITPGYCGGSLYGIDRFGNILPGYPKYILEHIQSTPAVMDIDFNGTPEIFIGTGTYYYNSSPEHPTYGFRLFGLNAQGGDLPNWGGGKPTNGPMPASPAIGDIAGDSGMEIVALSMDHKLYAWHADGTIVSGFPMTPLDWQSHSYEYNVGRTPILADYDGDNKMEIFVPTAWNITVIDGDGQQLTPTSQPAEFNAGGTILNTPAIGDLNNNGRLELVVQNSKLSVWELPNSSTQADWPMFKQNPARTGVNSQPILQVFPQNLFIMRESGSNTITNITIKNGGDGSDSLNWTATPTGLTLGDSSGTLSGGESQTIEVTLPTSGLGVGTYNLGSIEVTGMVDGHHVANSPTTIQVTVYIVDTLYQSFLPGVLKN
;
A
#
# COMPACT_ATOMS: atom_id res chain seq x y z
N MET A 1 27.86 -15.24 -88.33
CA MET A 1 28.50 -14.10 -89.00
C MET A 1 29.61 -13.62 -88.11
N ASN A 2 30.85 -13.62 -88.63
CA ASN A 2 32.05 -13.06 -88.00
C ASN A 2 31.79 -11.58 -87.63
N SER A 3 32.38 -10.95 -86.61
CA SER A 3 33.81 -10.94 -86.32
C SER A 3 34.17 -10.20 -85.00
N HIS A 4 35.29 -10.63 -84.39
CA HIS A 4 36.24 -9.91 -83.51
C HIS A 4 35.82 -9.55 -82.06
N THR A 5 36.32 -10.20 -80.98
CA THR A 5 37.68 -10.22 -80.34
C THR A 5 38.11 -8.84 -79.83
N SER A 6 38.58 -8.61 -78.58
CA SER A 6 39.49 -9.39 -77.72
C SER A 6 39.46 -8.82 -76.28
N ALA A 7 39.51 -9.64 -75.21
CA ALA A 7 40.72 -9.97 -74.40
C ALA A 7 41.05 -8.91 -73.30
N HIS A 8 41.54 -9.20 -72.09
CA HIS A 8 42.04 -10.41 -71.41
C HIS A 8 42.23 -10.06 -69.90
N LYS A 9 41.89 -10.95 -68.94
CA LYS A 9 42.80 -11.74 -68.04
C LYS A 9 43.64 -10.89 -67.05
N LYS A 10 43.92 -11.22 -65.78
CA LYS A 10 43.96 -12.50 -65.02
C LYS A 10 44.45 -12.26 -63.56
N HIS A 11 44.05 -13.15 -62.64
CA HIS A 11 44.83 -13.79 -61.53
C HIS A 11 44.92 -13.02 -60.19
N SER A 12 44.47 -13.56 -59.03
CA SER A 12 44.75 -14.82 -58.28
C SER A 12 45.81 -14.61 -57.18
N ILE A 13 45.50 -15.09 -55.95
CA ILE A 13 46.36 -15.68 -54.87
C ILE A 13 45.70 -15.35 -53.51
N LEU A 14 45.05 -16.32 -52.83
CA LEU A 14 45.55 -17.21 -51.75
C LEU A 14 45.84 -16.46 -50.42
N LEU A 15 44.98 -16.58 -49.38
CA LEU A 15 44.89 -17.61 -48.31
C LEU A 15 45.76 -17.30 -47.07
N THR A 16 45.12 -16.95 -45.94
CA THR A 16 45.56 -17.35 -44.59
C THR A 16 44.41 -17.32 -43.58
N ASN A 17 44.35 -18.39 -42.78
CA ASN A 17 43.44 -18.79 -41.71
C ASN A 17 43.12 -17.72 -40.64
N LEU A 18 41.90 -17.72 -40.05
CA LEU A 18 41.60 -18.37 -38.75
C LEU A 18 40.10 -18.18 -38.37
N PHE A 19 39.64 -19.12 -37.56
CA PHE A 19 38.29 -19.41 -37.03
C PHE A 19 37.54 -18.28 -36.29
N ILE A 20 36.20 -18.40 -36.33
CA ILE A 20 35.14 -17.97 -35.38
C ILE A 20 34.90 -16.46 -35.21
N LEU A 21 33.72 -16.01 -35.65
CA LEU A 21 33.07 -14.76 -35.21
C LEU A 21 31.63 -15.12 -34.83
N LEU A 22 31.39 -15.45 -33.55
CA LEU A 22 30.73 -14.60 -32.55
C LEU A 22 29.41 -13.97 -33.05
N MET A 23 28.29 -14.51 -32.55
CA MET A 23 27.05 -13.79 -32.37
C MET A 23 27.33 -12.51 -31.56
N LEU A 24 27.15 -11.36 -32.21
CA LEU A 24 26.87 -10.08 -31.58
C LEU A 24 25.79 -9.45 -32.44
N VAL A 25 24.55 -9.62 -32.01
CA VAL A 25 23.44 -8.80 -32.51
C VAL A 25 23.21 -7.72 -31.46
N PHE A 26 23.38 -6.49 -31.90
CA PHE A 26 23.13 -5.26 -31.17
C PHE A 26 21.68 -5.22 -30.66
N PHE A 27 21.52 -5.20 -29.34
CA PHE A 27 20.39 -4.54 -28.70
C PHE A 27 20.80 -3.09 -28.42
N THR A 28 20.13 -2.14 -29.05
CA THR A 28 20.06 -0.75 -28.57
C THR A 28 18.61 -0.30 -28.69
N SER A 29 17.80 -0.70 -27.72
CA SER A 29 16.58 0.00 -27.33
C SER A 29 16.74 0.40 -25.88
N SER A 30 17.60 1.38 -25.67
CA SER A 30 17.87 1.98 -24.38
C SER A 30 18.06 3.47 -24.65
N LEU A 31 16.99 4.25 -24.47
CA LEU A 31 17.08 5.66 -24.17
C LEU A 31 15.93 6.04 -23.22
N PRO A 32 16.17 6.94 -22.26
CA PRO A 32 16.11 6.58 -20.85
C PRO A 32 15.00 7.32 -20.11
N PHE A 33 14.70 6.83 -18.91
CA PHE A 33 14.27 7.68 -17.81
C PHE A 33 15.28 8.84 -17.67
N LEU A 34 14.91 10.03 -18.14
CA LEU A 34 15.66 11.25 -17.91
C LEU A 34 14.75 12.26 -17.24
N TYR A 35 15.08 12.53 -15.98
CA TYR A 35 14.79 13.77 -15.30
C TYR A 35 14.96 14.97 -16.25
N ALA A 36 13.89 15.72 -16.47
CA ALA A 36 14.03 17.12 -16.82
C ALA A 36 14.29 17.93 -15.54
N ALA A 37 15.52 17.83 -15.02
CA ALA A 37 16.10 18.88 -14.20
C ALA A 37 16.94 19.75 -15.15
N ASP A 38 16.35 20.82 -15.69
CA ASP A 38 17.15 21.86 -16.33
C ASP A 38 17.70 22.77 -15.23
N ALA A 39 19.02 22.76 -15.06
CA ALA A 39 19.74 23.66 -14.19
C ALA A 39 20.20 24.88 -15.00
N GLN A 40 19.72 26.07 -14.66
CA GLN A 40 20.41 27.33 -14.97
C GLN A 40 20.51 28.24 -13.72
N GLU A 41 21.71 28.17 -13.10
CA GLU A 41 22.58 29.25 -12.57
C GLU A 41 22.08 30.28 -11.51
N PRO A 42 22.99 30.87 -10.70
CA PRO A 42 22.71 31.31 -9.34
C PRO A 42 22.24 32.77 -9.25
N TYR A 43 21.24 33.03 -8.40
CA TYR A 43 20.89 34.38 -7.98
C TYR A 43 21.47 34.69 -6.60
N ILE A 44 22.36 35.68 -6.56
CA ILE A 44 22.83 36.33 -5.33
C ILE A 44 21.66 37.11 -4.73
N LEU A 45 21.21 36.72 -3.53
CA LEU A 45 20.24 37.49 -2.74
C LEU A 45 20.96 38.66 -2.05
N LEU A 46 20.51 39.89 -2.32
CA LEU A 46 20.73 41.01 -1.40
C LEU A 46 19.65 40.97 -0.32
N PRO A 47 19.97 41.30 0.95
CA PRO A 47 19.02 41.17 2.04
C PRO A 47 18.03 42.33 1.99
N ASN A 48 16.75 42.02 1.85
CA ASN A 48 15.67 42.93 2.24
C ASN A 48 14.87 42.28 3.38
N GLU A 49 14.67 43.10 4.40
CA GLU A 49 13.91 42.90 5.65
C GLU A 49 12.60 42.10 5.50
N PRO A 50 12.17 41.37 6.54
CA PRO A 50 11.18 40.32 6.45
C PRO A 50 9.79 40.91 6.16
N ALA A 51 9.22 40.53 5.02
CA ALA A 51 7.78 40.52 4.88
C ALA A 51 7.24 39.42 5.82
N THR A 52 6.27 39.76 6.67
CA THR A 52 5.52 38.76 7.45
C THR A 52 4.83 37.80 6.47
N THR A 53 5.34 36.59 6.33
CA THR A 53 4.80 35.56 5.43
C THR A 53 3.68 34.80 6.14
N ASN A 54 2.49 34.75 5.54
CA ASN A 54 1.33 33.97 6.00
C ASN A 54 1.46 32.45 5.71
N THR A 55 2.67 31.92 5.58
CA THR A 55 2.90 30.48 5.32
C THR A 55 3.04 29.71 6.62
N ILE A 56 2.54 28.48 6.68
CA ILE A 56 2.78 27.59 7.82
C ILE A 56 4.30 27.32 7.92
N PRO A 57 4.96 27.63 9.07
CA PRO A 57 6.38 27.43 9.22
C PRO A 57 6.72 25.94 9.32
N VAL A 58 7.90 25.57 8.83
CA VAL A 58 8.45 24.22 9.05
C VAL A 58 8.65 24.02 10.56
N LYS A 59 8.08 22.95 11.12
CA LYS A 59 8.21 22.55 12.53
C LYS A 59 9.64 22.11 12.81
N TRP A 60 10.16 21.20 12.00
CA TRP A 60 11.56 20.77 12.01
C TRP A 60 11.95 20.10 10.69
N THR A 61 13.27 19.95 10.48
CA THR A 61 13.83 19.21 9.35
C THR A 61 14.92 18.25 9.81
N PHE A 62 15.11 17.15 9.07
CA PHE A 62 16.20 16.19 9.31
C PHE A 62 16.85 15.79 7.97
N ASP A 63 18.17 15.92 7.85
CA ASP A 63 18.89 15.54 6.61
C ASP A 63 19.01 14.02 6.50
N LEU A 64 18.60 13.46 5.36
CA LEU A 64 18.68 12.02 5.12
C LEU A 64 19.94 11.66 4.30
N PRO A 65 20.58 10.52 4.59
CA PRO A 65 21.64 10.00 3.72
C PRO A 65 21.12 9.77 2.31
N ALA A 66 21.80 10.31 1.30
CA ALA A 66 21.36 10.23 -0.09
C ALA A 66 22.55 10.08 -1.04
N LYS A 67 22.35 9.36 -2.15
CA LYS A 67 23.26 9.34 -3.30
C LYS A 67 22.75 10.20 -4.44
N ALA A 68 23.65 10.47 -5.40
CA ALA A 68 23.31 11.16 -6.62
C ALA A 68 22.26 10.38 -7.42
N CYS A 69 21.27 11.08 -7.97
CA CYS A 69 20.14 10.46 -8.68
C CYS A 69 20.49 9.80 -10.00
N ALA A 70 21.62 10.17 -10.58
CA ALA A 70 22.14 9.57 -11.79
C ALA A 70 23.66 9.76 -11.83
N PRO A 71 24.39 8.90 -12.56
CA PRO A 71 25.83 9.08 -12.77
C PRO A 71 26.17 10.48 -13.29
N GLY A 72 27.00 11.21 -12.54
CA GLY A 72 27.42 12.58 -12.90
C GLY A 72 26.45 13.69 -12.51
N SER A 73 25.29 13.37 -11.91
CA SER A 73 24.38 14.37 -11.33
C SER A 73 24.84 14.82 -9.94
N THR A 74 24.53 16.06 -9.57
CA THR A 74 24.68 16.57 -8.20
C THR A 74 23.37 16.54 -7.41
N ALA A 75 22.24 16.21 -8.06
CA ALA A 75 20.95 16.11 -7.39
C ALA A 75 20.87 14.84 -6.54
N THR A 76 20.30 14.95 -5.33
CA THR A 76 20.18 13.85 -4.35
C THR A 76 18.74 13.58 -3.91
N ASN A 77 17.76 14.32 -4.42
CA ASN A 77 16.34 14.28 -4.00
C ASN A 77 15.51 13.17 -4.67
N CYS A 78 16.10 12.00 -4.90
CA CYS A 78 15.51 10.89 -5.65
C CYS A 78 15.15 9.72 -4.73
N HIS A 79 14.38 10.01 -3.70
CA HIS A 79 13.86 8.99 -2.79
C HIS A 79 12.47 8.59 -3.27
N PHE A 80 12.30 7.34 -3.69
CA PHE A 80 11.00 6.80 -4.14
C PHE A 80 10.17 6.23 -2.98
N ALA A 81 10.80 5.77 -1.91
CA ALA A 81 10.11 5.32 -0.71
C ALA A 81 9.36 6.48 -0.02
N ALA A 82 8.11 6.24 0.35
CA ALA A 82 7.32 7.13 1.20
C ALA A 82 7.68 6.92 2.69
N PRO A 83 7.63 7.97 3.53
CA PRO A 83 7.76 7.80 4.97
C PRO A 83 6.60 6.98 5.55
N ALA A 84 6.82 6.37 6.71
CA ALA A 84 5.81 5.70 7.51
C ALA A 84 5.75 6.32 8.92
N LEU A 85 4.58 6.31 9.54
CA LEU A 85 4.37 6.86 10.88
C LEU A 85 3.93 5.75 11.83
N ALA A 86 4.67 5.54 12.92
CA ALA A 86 4.34 4.56 13.95
C ALA A 86 5.10 4.88 15.23
N ASP A 87 4.59 4.49 16.40
CA ASP A 87 5.31 4.61 17.67
C ASP A 87 6.36 3.49 17.78
N ILE A 88 7.58 3.74 17.29
CA ILE A 88 8.65 2.74 17.23
C ILE A 88 9.33 2.58 18.59
N ASN A 89 9.35 3.63 19.40
CA ASN A 89 10.07 3.64 20.67
C ASN A 89 9.18 3.45 21.91
N GLU A 90 7.88 3.26 21.72
CA GLU A 90 6.86 3.00 22.73
C GLU A 90 6.70 4.15 23.75
N ASP A 91 6.85 5.39 23.29
CA ASP A 91 6.61 6.59 24.11
C ASP A 91 5.17 7.12 24.01
N GLY A 92 4.32 6.46 23.22
CA GLY A 92 2.94 6.82 22.95
C GLY A 92 2.79 7.92 21.90
N LEU A 93 3.86 8.31 21.21
CA LEU A 93 3.89 9.36 20.19
C LEU A 93 4.39 8.76 18.87
N LEU A 94 3.91 9.27 17.74
CA LEU A 94 4.32 8.71 16.45
C LEU A 94 5.74 9.17 16.08
N ASP A 95 6.55 8.22 15.63
CA ASP A 95 7.85 8.42 15.03
C ASP A 95 7.75 8.38 13.49
N VAL A 96 8.76 8.93 12.82
CA VAL A 96 8.90 8.91 11.36
C VAL A 96 9.96 7.89 10.98
N VAL A 97 9.58 6.90 10.17
CA VAL A 97 10.49 5.94 9.54
C VAL A 97 10.71 6.33 8.08
N ALA A 98 11.96 6.54 7.71
CA ALA A 98 12.39 6.97 6.38
C ALA A 98 13.39 5.97 5.78
N ALA A 99 13.12 5.47 4.58
CA ALA A 99 14.07 4.70 3.79
C ALA A 99 14.66 5.54 2.66
N THR A 100 15.96 5.40 2.40
CA THR A 100 16.69 6.27 1.47
C THR A 100 17.17 5.54 0.22
N ASN A 101 17.52 6.33 -0.81
CA ASN A 101 18.17 5.78 -2.00
C ASN A 101 19.65 5.39 -1.78
N ASN A 102 20.12 5.39 -0.53
CA ASN A 102 21.51 5.16 -0.17
C ASN A 102 21.69 4.10 0.92
N GLY A 103 20.70 3.21 1.05
CA GLY A 103 20.75 2.02 1.88
C GLY A 103 20.38 2.26 3.33
N TRP A 104 20.01 3.47 3.70
CA TRP A 104 19.69 3.80 5.08
C TRP A 104 18.20 3.71 5.36
N VAL A 105 17.87 3.05 6.46
CA VAL A 105 16.61 3.22 7.18
C VAL A 105 16.90 4.11 8.37
N VAL A 106 16.13 5.18 8.55
CA VAL A 106 16.32 6.18 9.60
C VAL A 106 15.01 6.35 10.35
N VAL A 107 15.07 6.32 11.68
CA VAL A 107 13.92 6.57 12.55
C VAL A 107 14.17 7.87 13.32
N VAL A 108 13.19 8.77 13.27
CA VAL A 108 13.25 10.11 13.86
C VAL A 108 11.99 10.34 14.67
N ASN A 109 12.12 10.82 15.90
CA ASN A 109 10.95 11.08 16.74
C ASN A 109 10.16 12.33 16.34
N HIS A 110 9.00 12.52 16.96
CA HIS A 110 8.10 13.67 16.74
C HIS A 110 8.75 15.06 16.90
N ASN A 111 9.91 15.17 17.55
CA ASN A 111 10.68 16.40 17.73
C ASN A 111 11.83 16.59 16.73
N GLY A 112 12.01 15.66 15.78
CA GLY A 112 13.10 15.72 14.80
C GLY A 112 14.44 15.16 15.30
N ASN A 113 14.45 14.38 16.39
CA ASN A 113 15.68 13.75 16.89
C ASN A 113 15.79 12.31 16.36
N GLU A 114 16.99 11.93 15.89
CA GLU A 114 17.30 10.55 15.48
C GLU A 114 17.14 9.61 16.68
N ILE A 115 16.36 8.55 16.50
CA ILE A 115 16.27 7.42 17.43
C ILE A 115 17.38 6.43 17.08
N TRP A 116 17.40 5.97 15.83
CA TRP A 116 18.47 5.15 15.26
C TRP A 116 18.45 5.21 13.74
N ARG A 117 19.51 4.68 13.11
CA ARG A 117 19.57 4.41 11.68
C ARG A 117 20.35 3.14 11.37
N LYS A 118 20.05 2.52 10.23
CA LYS A 118 20.63 1.25 9.79
C LYS A 118 20.94 1.29 8.30
N ASP A 119 22.20 1.03 7.93
CA ASP A 119 22.58 0.72 6.55
C ASP A 119 22.33 -0.76 6.27
N ILE A 120 21.42 -1.05 5.35
CA ILE A 120 21.04 -2.42 4.97
C ILE A 120 21.93 -2.99 3.85
N SER A 121 22.72 -2.16 3.16
CA SER A 121 23.48 -2.57 1.98
C SER A 121 24.37 -3.82 2.22
N PRO A 122 25.10 -3.93 3.37
CA PRO A 122 25.92 -5.12 3.63
C PRO A 122 25.11 -6.42 3.79
N TYR A 123 23.84 -6.32 4.21
CA TYR A 123 22.96 -7.47 4.39
C TYR A 123 22.43 -8.00 3.05
N MET A 124 22.30 -7.12 2.05
CA MET A 124 21.95 -7.49 0.66
C MET A 124 23.15 -8.01 -0.14
N GLY A 125 24.35 -7.98 0.45
CA GLY A 125 25.60 -8.40 -0.20
C GLY A 125 26.26 -7.27 -1.01
N ALA A 126 25.86 -6.02 -0.79
CA ALA A 126 26.42 -4.84 -1.43
C ALA A 126 27.45 -4.13 -0.53
N SER A 127 28.14 -3.13 -1.10
CA SER A 127 29.00 -2.23 -0.32
C SER A 127 28.15 -1.31 0.55
N THR A 128 28.67 -0.82 1.67
CA THR A 128 27.95 0.16 2.51
C THR A 128 27.54 1.40 1.72
N ASN A 129 26.38 1.98 2.07
CA ASN A 129 25.86 3.21 1.48
C ASN A 129 25.63 3.13 -0.04
N VAL A 130 25.02 2.06 -0.54
CA VAL A 130 24.72 1.98 -1.99
C VAL A 130 23.29 1.57 -2.29
N GLU A 131 22.65 0.77 -1.43
CA GLU A 131 21.38 0.13 -1.75
C GLU A 131 20.26 1.15 -2.03
N GLU A 132 19.58 1.05 -3.17
CA GLU A 132 18.34 1.78 -3.39
C GLU A 132 17.19 1.09 -2.64
N ILE A 133 16.45 1.89 -1.88
CA ILE A 133 15.21 1.47 -1.25
C ILE A 133 14.09 2.28 -1.89
N ALA A 134 13.49 1.72 -2.95
CA ALA A 134 12.39 2.36 -3.67
C ALA A 134 11.01 1.98 -3.09
N ALA A 135 10.90 0.77 -2.52
CA ALA A 135 9.73 0.34 -1.78
C ALA A 135 9.62 1.09 -0.44
N SER A 136 8.40 1.39 -0.01
CA SER A 136 8.16 2.09 1.26
C SER A 136 8.27 1.12 2.44
N PRO A 137 8.72 1.57 3.63
CA PRO A 137 8.70 0.73 4.83
C PRO A 137 7.26 0.31 5.18
N ALA A 138 7.11 -0.96 5.59
CA ALA A 138 5.89 -1.47 6.23
C ALA A 138 6.20 -1.79 7.70
N ILE A 139 5.27 -1.48 8.60
CA ILE A 139 5.48 -1.49 10.04
C ILE A 139 4.28 -2.14 10.73
N ALA A 140 4.56 -3.17 11.53
CA ALA A 140 3.60 -3.82 12.41
C ALA A 140 4.37 -4.68 13.41
N ASP A 141 3.70 -5.07 14.50
CA ASP A 141 4.14 -6.17 15.34
C ASP A 141 3.87 -7.47 14.58
N ILE A 142 4.90 -8.01 13.93
CA ILE A 142 4.73 -9.16 13.02
C ILE A 142 4.84 -10.51 13.75
N ASP A 143 5.36 -10.54 14.97
CA ASP A 143 5.55 -11.76 15.75
C ASP A 143 4.81 -11.77 17.10
N HIS A 144 3.92 -10.79 17.26
CA HIS A 144 3.02 -10.60 18.39
C HIS A 144 3.76 -10.52 19.74
N ASP A 145 4.98 -9.97 19.73
CA ASP A 145 5.78 -9.74 20.94
C ASP A 145 5.50 -8.36 21.60
N ASN A 146 4.63 -7.55 20.99
CA ASN A 146 4.24 -6.17 21.32
C ASN A 146 5.27 -5.09 20.99
N HIS A 147 6.33 -5.40 20.23
CA HIS A 147 7.21 -4.42 19.64
C HIS A 147 6.93 -4.35 18.13
N LEU A 148 7.20 -3.20 17.50
CA LEU A 148 6.98 -3.04 16.06
C LEU A 148 8.23 -3.40 15.27
N GLU A 149 8.07 -4.21 14.23
CA GLU A 149 9.09 -4.48 13.23
C GLU A 149 8.92 -3.56 12.02
N ILE A 150 10.02 -3.32 11.32
CA ILE A 150 10.10 -2.53 10.10
C ILE A 150 10.58 -3.45 8.98
N VAL A 151 9.69 -3.71 8.02
CA VAL A 151 9.95 -4.55 6.85
C VAL A 151 10.34 -3.66 5.67
N ILE A 152 11.50 -3.98 5.07
CA ILE A 152 12.09 -3.23 3.97
C ILE A 152 12.35 -4.16 2.79
N ALA A 153 11.77 -3.83 1.65
CA ALA A 153 12.14 -4.41 0.36
C ALA A 153 13.09 -3.45 -0.37
N ALA A 154 14.17 -3.97 -0.93
CA ALA A 154 15.25 -3.15 -1.49
C ALA A 154 15.74 -3.69 -2.84
N GLY A 155 16.62 -2.93 -3.48
CA GLY A 155 17.21 -3.24 -4.77
C GLY A 155 16.72 -2.27 -5.84
N THR A 156 17.57 -2.06 -6.85
CA THR A 156 17.32 -1.03 -7.86
C THR A 156 16.43 -1.53 -9.00
N SER A 157 15.67 -0.60 -9.59
CA SER A 157 15.02 -0.78 -10.90
C SER A 157 15.94 -0.47 -12.07
N ASP A 158 17.13 0.10 -11.81
CA ASP A 158 18.11 0.49 -12.83
C ASP A 158 19.01 -0.69 -13.22
N SER A 159 18.73 -1.29 -14.38
CA SER A 159 19.54 -2.35 -15.00
C SER A 159 21.02 -2.01 -15.28
N THR A 160 21.44 -0.75 -15.13
CA THR A 160 22.83 -0.31 -15.38
C THR A 160 23.72 -0.34 -14.13
N THR A 161 23.13 -0.51 -12.94
CA THR A 161 23.84 -0.60 -11.66
C THR A 161 23.40 -1.86 -10.93
N CYS A 162 24.31 -2.47 -10.16
CA CYS A 162 23.93 -3.63 -9.35
C CYS A 162 23.77 -3.27 -7.88
N GLU A 163 22.51 -3.27 -7.44
CA GLU A 163 22.04 -3.08 -6.07
C GLU A 163 21.05 -4.24 -5.81
N PRO A 164 21.53 -5.35 -5.19
CA PRO A 164 20.82 -6.62 -5.19
C PRO A 164 19.49 -6.57 -4.43
N GLY A 165 18.46 -7.13 -5.06
CA GLY A 165 17.15 -7.26 -4.44
C GLY A 165 17.10 -8.17 -3.21
N GLY A 166 16.30 -7.74 -2.24
CA GLY A 166 16.01 -8.52 -1.05
C GLY A 166 15.03 -7.84 -0.10
N VAL A 167 14.44 -8.65 0.78
CA VAL A 167 13.61 -8.21 1.90
C VAL A 167 14.36 -8.42 3.20
N ILE A 168 14.34 -7.42 4.07
CA ILE A 168 14.94 -7.46 5.41
C ILE A 168 13.92 -6.95 6.43
N VAL A 169 13.92 -7.57 7.61
CA VAL A 169 13.11 -7.15 8.75
C VAL A 169 14.05 -6.61 9.82
N LEU A 170 13.73 -5.42 10.32
CA LEU A 170 14.43 -4.75 11.41
C LEU A 170 13.50 -4.66 12.61
N SER A 171 14.00 -4.93 13.81
CA SER A 171 13.24 -4.69 15.05
C SER A 171 13.05 -3.20 15.31
N HIS A 172 12.22 -2.90 16.31
CA HIS A 172 12.02 -1.54 16.83
C HIS A 172 13.33 -0.83 17.25
N THR A 173 14.44 -1.56 17.45
CA THR A 173 15.79 -1.02 17.75
C THR A 173 16.76 -0.94 16.56
N GLY A 174 16.33 -1.35 15.36
CA GLY A 174 17.16 -1.41 14.15
C GLY A 174 18.09 -2.63 14.07
N SER A 175 17.88 -3.63 14.93
CA SER A 175 18.55 -4.93 14.84
C SER A 175 17.89 -5.77 13.74
N VAL A 176 18.66 -6.61 13.03
CA VAL A 176 18.09 -7.46 11.97
C VAL A 176 17.47 -8.70 12.61
N GLU A 177 16.23 -8.99 12.23
CA GLU A 177 15.49 -10.10 12.78
C GLU A 177 16.00 -11.48 12.34
N THR A 178 15.76 -12.48 13.18
CA THR A 178 16.21 -13.85 12.91
C THR A 178 15.50 -14.40 11.68
N GLY A 179 16.27 -15.00 10.76
CA GLY A 179 15.73 -15.56 9.51
C GLY A 179 15.83 -14.61 8.32
N TRP A 180 16.17 -13.33 8.55
CA TRP A 180 16.31 -12.29 7.53
C TRP A 180 17.79 -11.94 7.25
N PRO A 181 18.13 -11.42 6.06
CA PRO A 181 17.25 -11.10 4.92
C PRO A 181 16.90 -12.31 4.03
N LYS A 182 15.92 -12.12 3.13
CA LYS A 182 15.61 -13.00 1.99
C LYS A 182 15.97 -12.29 0.69
N LEU A 183 16.88 -12.88 -0.06
CA LEU A 183 17.36 -12.30 -1.32
C LEU A 183 16.56 -12.88 -2.48
N THR A 184 16.30 -12.05 -3.49
CA THR A 184 15.59 -12.43 -4.72
C THR A 184 16.45 -13.30 -5.63
N LEU A 185 15.83 -13.78 -6.70
CA LEU A 185 16.56 -14.40 -7.79
C LEU A 185 17.22 -13.36 -8.70
N ASP A 186 18.23 -13.82 -9.43
CA ASP A 186 18.77 -13.14 -10.62
C ASP A 186 18.09 -13.83 -11.82
N GLU A 187 16.92 -13.31 -12.20
CA GLU A 187 16.05 -13.94 -13.20
C GLU A 187 16.65 -13.88 -14.60
N ASN A 188 17.32 -12.77 -14.91
CA ASN A 188 17.87 -12.51 -16.23
C ASN A 188 19.32 -13.05 -16.41
N GLY A 189 19.98 -13.45 -15.32
CA GLY A 189 21.32 -14.02 -15.28
C GLY A 189 22.46 -13.01 -15.47
N ASP A 190 22.23 -11.73 -15.19
CA ASP A 190 23.21 -10.65 -15.37
C ASP A 190 24.22 -10.53 -14.21
N GLY A 191 24.05 -11.33 -13.16
CA GLY A 191 24.89 -11.35 -11.97
C GLY A 191 24.41 -10.41 -10.87
N CYS A 192 23.26 -9.77 -11.03
CA CYS A 192 22.58 -8.98 -10.02
C CYS A 192 21.19 -9.55 -9.70
N ARG A 193 20.81 -9.52 -8.43
CA ARG A 193 19.46 -9.97 -8.04
C ARG A 193 18.45 -8.88 -8.31
N ASP A 194 17.32 -9.24 -8.89
CA ASP A 194 16.30 -8.28 -9.29
C ASP A 194 15.64 -7.62 -8.06
N GLY A 195 15.52 -6.30 -8.09
CA GLY A 195 15.04 -5.50 -6.96
C GLY A 195 13.53 -5.53 -6.73
N PHE A 196 13.10 -4.65 -5.83
CA PHE A 196 11.71 -4.40 -5.50
C PHE A 196 11.34 -2.94 -5.71
N PHE A 197 10.25 -2.70 -6.45
CA PHE A 197 9.51 -1.44 -6.37
C PHE A 197 8.21 -1.60 -5.57
N SER A 198 7.61 -2.79 -5.60
CA SER A 198 6.49 -3.17 -4.73
C SER A 198 6.84 -2.95 -3.26
N THR A 199 5.92 -2.31 -2.55
CA THR A 199 5.96 -2.16 -1.09
C THR A 199 5.39 -3.42 -0.43
N PRO A 200 6.03 -3.99 0.61
CA PRO A 200 5.46 -5.09 1.37
C PRO A 200 4.13 -4.71 2.02
N ALA A 201 3.23 -5.69 2.19
CA ALA A 201 2.04 -5.59 3.03
C ALA A 201 2.07 -6.64 4.13
N LEU A 202 1.60 -6.28 5.32
CA LEU A 202 1.66 -7.12 6.53
C LEU A 202 0.26 -7.51 6.99
N GLY A 203 0.02 -8.79 7.25
CA GLY A 203 -1.26 -9.28 7.73
C GLY A 203 -1.26 -10.76 8.05
N ASP A 204 -2.10 -11.16 9.00
CA ASP A 204 -2.27 -12.54 9.44
C ASP A 204 -3.11 -13.31 8.40
N LEU A 205 -2.43 -13.99 7.47
CA LEU A 205 -3.09 -14.70 6.36
C LEU A 205 -3.66 -16.04 6.81
N ASP A 206 -3.04 -16.71 7.77
CA ASP A 206 -3.40 -18.07 8.17
C ASP A 206 -4.02 -18.23 9.56
N LYS A 207 -4.12 -17.13 10.32
CA LYS A 207 -4.70 -17.02 11.66
C LYS A 207 -3.95 -17.81 12.73
N ASP A 208 -2.64 -17.97 12.58
CA ASP A 208 -1.79 -18.48 13.65
C ASP A 208 -1.46 -17.40 14.70
N GLY A 209 -1.70 -16.14 14.34
CA GLY A 209 -1.51 -14.99 15.21
C GLY A 209 -0.09 -14.44 15.15
N ASP A 210 0.68 -14.67 14.10
CA ASP A 210 1.78 -13.82 13.66
C ASP A 210 1.39 -13.21 12.29
N LEU A 211 2.09 -12.19 11.81
CA LEU A 211 1.80 -11.58 10.50
C LEU A 211 2.70 -12.13 9.41
N GLU A 212 2.11 -12.40 8.24
CA GLU A 212 2.86 -12.68 7.02
C GLU A 212 3.28 -11.40 6.30
N ILE A 213 4.40 -11.50 5.58
CA ILE A 213 4.97 -10.46 4.74
C ILE A 213 4.73 -10.83 3.28
N VAL A 214 3.93 -10.03 2.57
CA VAL A 214 3.61 -10.24 1.15
C VAL A 214 4.25 -9.14 0.29
N VAL A 215 4.89 -9.51 -0.83
CA VAL A 215 5.52 -8.55 -1.75
C VAL A 215 5.71 -9.13 -3.15
N GLY A 216 5.58 -8.30 -4.20
CA GLY A 216 5.88 -8.65 -5.58
C GLY A 216 7.27 -8.17 -6.04
N GLY A 217 8.05 -9.01 -6.72
CA GLY A 217 9.41 -8.68 -7.16
C GLY A 217 9.57 -8.51 -8.67
N PHE A 218 10.65 -7.84 -9.07
CA PHE A 218 11.09 -7.82 -10.47
C PHE A 218 11.72 -9.14 -10.93
N ASP A 219 12.00 -10.06 -10.01
CA ASP A 219 12.31 -11.47 -10.30
C ASP A 219 11.06 -12.28 -10.71
N LYS A 220 9.94 -11.60 -11.01
CA LYS A 220 8.66 -12.14 -11.46
C LYS A 220 7.99 -13.04 -10.43
N ARG A 221 8.12 -12.72 -9.14
CA ARG A 221 7.56 -13.52 -8.06
C ARG A 221 6.66 -12.71 -7.17
N VAL A 222 5.61 -13.35 -6.67
CA VAL A 222 4.85 -12.84 -5.51
C VAL A 222 5.19 -13.76 -4.36
N TYR A 223 5.82 -13.18 -3.35
CA TYR A 223 6.25 -13.88 -2.16
C TYR A 223 5.26 -13.66 -1.01
N ALA A 224 5.12 -14.69 -0.17
CA ALA A 224 4.58 -14.57 1.18
C ALA A 224 5.51 -15.33 2.14
N TRP A 225 5.94 -14.69 3.21
CA TRP A 225 6.75 -15.30 4.27
C TRP A 225 6.08 -15.10 5.61
N HIS A 226 6.18 -16.10 6.48
CA HIS A 226 5.97 -15.90 7.91
C HIS A 226 7.00 -14.91 8.48
N HIS A 227 6.71 -14.32 9.63
CA HIS A 227 7.57 -13.39 10.36
C HIS A 227 9.02 -13.92 10.55
N ASN A 228 9.20 -15.24 10.72
CA ASN A 228 10.49 -15.91 10.89
C ASN A 228 11.26 -16.19 9.57
N GLY A 229 10.72 -15.75 8.43
CA GLY A 229 11.30 -15.90 7.10
C GLY A 229 11.12 -17.29 6.47
N GLN A 230 10.26 -18.15 7.00
CA GLN A 230 9.83 -19.33 6.25
C GLN A 230 8.82 -18.90 5.17
N LEU A 231 8.89 -19.50 3.98
CA LEU A 231 7.88 -19.28 2.95
C LEU A 231 6.54 -19.84 3.44
N LEU A 232 5.48 -19.06 3.26
CA LEU A 232 4.12 -19.55 3.44
C LEU A 232 3.84 -20.65 2.41
N SER A 233 3.11 -21.68 2.81
CA SER A 233 2.80 -22.80 1.92
C SER A 233 2.04 -22.33 0.66
N GLY A 234 2.54 -22.72 -0.51
CA GLY A 234 1.97 -22.30 -1.80
C GLY A 234 2.64 -21.07 -2.42
N PHE A 235 3.60 -20.47 -1.73
CA PHE A 235 4.37 -19.31 -2.22
C PHE A 235 5.84 -19.66 -2.53
N PRO A 236 6.45 -19.00 -3.52
CA PRO A 236 5.83 -18.05 -4.47
C PRO A 236 4.83 -18.73 -5.40
N ILE A 237 3.81 -17.99 -5.85
CA ILE A 237 2.76 -18.56 -6.70
C ILE A 237 3.24 -18.87 -8.12
N ASP A 238 2.55 -19.82 -8.76
CA ASP A 238 2.66 -20.06 -10.19
C ASP A 238 1.84 -19.04 -10.97
N SER A 239 2.31 -18.66 -12.14
CA SER A 239 1.50 -17.98 -13.14
C SER A 239 0.25 -18.80 -13.48
N TYR A 240 -0.90 -18.15 -13.70
CA TYR A 240 -2.07 -18.79 -14.30
C TYR A 240 -1.77 -19.40 -15.69
N LEU A 241 -0.71 -18.96 -16.37
CA LEU A 241 -0.24 -19.47 -17.64
C LEU A 241 0.52 -20.79 -17.52
N ALA A 242 0.97 -21.19 -16.33
CA ALA A 242 1.70 -22.44 -16.12
C ALA A 242 0.90 -23.67 -16.57
N ASP A 243 -0.39 -23.73 -16.25
CA ASP A 243 -1.29 -24.80 -16.67
C ASP A 243 -1.49 -24.83 -18.19
N ARG A 244 -1.56 -23.64 -18.79
CA ARG A 244 -1.78 -23.49 -20.23
C ARG A 244 -0.52 -23.78 -21.05
N PHE A 245 0.64 -23.39 -20.51
CA PHE A 245 1.95 -23.50 -21.14
C PHE A 245 2.94 -24.22 -20.20
N PRO A 246 2.74 -25.53 -19.94
CA PRO A 246 3.54 -26.28 -18.95
C PRO A 246 5.01 -26.40 -19.33
N THR A 247 5.39 -26.06 -20.56
CA THR A 247 6.78 -26.07 -21.03
C THR A 247 7.50 -24.73 -20.85
N TRP A 248 6.84 -23.69 -20.34
CA TRP A 248 7.45 -22.37 -20.14
C TRP A 248 8.24 -22.27 -18.83
N GLY A 249 8.11 -23.24 -17.93
CA GLY A 249 8.88 -23.26 -16.68
C GLY A 249 8.43 -22.18 -15.69
N LEU A 250 7.14 -21.84 -15.67
CA LEU A 250 6.56 -20.82 -14.80
C LEU A 250 6.19 -21.35 -13.39
N GLU A 251 6.93 -22.33 -12.89
CA GLU A 251 6.75 -22.84 -11.52
C GLU A 251 7.40 -21.86 -10.52
N GLY A 252 6.58 -21.32 -9.62
CA GLY A 252 6.92 -20.27 -8.67
C GLY A 252 7.31 -18.95 -9.35
N LEU A 253 6.77 -18.67 -10.54
CA LEU A 253 7.08 -17.52 -11.37
C LEU A 253 5.83 -17.01 -12.11
N LEU A 254 5.68 -15.70 -12.17
CA LEU A 254 4.82 -15.01 -13.12
C LEU A 254 5.53 -14.90 -14.47
N ALA A 255 4.78 -14.66 -15.55
CA ALA A 255 5.37 -14.46 -16.87
C ALA A 255 6.07 -13.09 -17.03
N ASP A 256 5.74 -12.10 -16.19
CA ASP A 256 6.33 -10.77 -16.20
C ASP A 256 6.45 -10.17 -14.79
N THR A 257 7.07 -9.00 -14.70
CA THR A 257 7.43 -8.28 -13.48
C THR A 257 6.25 -7.75 -12.68
N VAL A 258 6.49 -7.39 -11.42
CA VAL A 258 5.48 -6.84 -10.51
C VAL A 258 5.89 -5.45 -10.02
N TRP A 259 5.20 -4.42 -10.50
CA TRP A 259 5.36 -3.03 -10.05
C TRP A 259 4.38 -2.63 -8.94
N SER A 260 3.16 -3.18 -9.00
CA SER A 260 2.12 -2.94 -8.00
C SER A 260 2.53 -3.48 -6.63
N SER A 261 1.84 -3.04 -5.58
CA SER A 261 2.02 -3.56 -4.22
C SER A 261 0.78 -4.35 -3.78
N PRO A 262 0.93 -5.45 -3.02
CA PRO A 262 -0.20 -6.27 -2.56
C PRO A 262 -1.08 -5.50 -1.58
N SER A 263 -2.40 -5.68 -1.68
CA SER A 263 -3.37 -5.29 -0.65
C SER A 263 -3.95 -6.54 0.00
N LEU A 264 -4.19 -6.50 1.32
CA LEU A 264 -4.58 -7.67 2.12
C LEU A 264 -5.99 -7.49 2.67
N VAL A 265 -6.95 -8.26 2.18
CA VAL A 265 -8.38 -8.10 2.49
C VAL A 265 -9.11 -9.42 2.36
N ASP A 266 -10.12 -9.68 3.18
CA ASP A 266 -11.02 -10.83 2.99
C ASP A 266 -11.95 -10.57 1.78
N LEU A 267 -11.58 -11.07 0.60
CA LEU A 267 -12.36 -10.94 -0.63
C LEU A 267 -13.52 -11.95 -0.68
N THR A 268 -13.37 -13.08 0.01
CA THR A 268 -14.33 -14.19 -0.08
C THR A 268 -15.40 -14.18 1.01
N GLY A 269 -15.21 -13.40 2.07
CA GLY A 269 -16.05 -13.38 3.26
C GLY A 269 -15.88 -14.62 4.13
N ASP A 270 -14.79 -15.38 3.98
CA ASP A 270 -14.51 -16.59 4.76
C ASP A 270 -13.78 -16.30 6.09
N GLY A 271 -13.44 -15.04 6.30
CA GLY A 271 -12.76 -14.49 7.44
C GLY A 271 -11.24 -14.47 7.32
N TYR A 272 -10.63 -15.13 6.33
CA TYR A 272 -9.18 -15.08 6.10
C TYR A 272 -8.83 -13.94 5.16
N LEU A 273 -7.65 -13.35 5.34
CA LEU A 273 -7.17 -12.34 4.41
C LEU A 273 -6.74 -13.01 3.10
N ASP A 274 -7.15 -12.40 1.99
CA ASP A 274 -6.71 -12.71 0.64
C ASP A 274 -5.72 -11.62 0.15
N ILE A 275 -4.93 -11.95 -0.86
CA ILE A 275 -3.94 -11.07 -1.47
C ILE A 275 -4.47 -10.55 -2.81
N LEU A 276 -4.49 -9.23 -2.96
CA LEU A 276 -4.84 -8.55 -4.19
C LEU A 276 -3.63 -7.80 -4.75
N ILE A 277 -3.18 -8.11 -5.96
CA ILE A 277 -1.97 -7.49 -6.54
C ILE A 277 -2.05 -7.31 -8.07
N GLY A 278 -1.63 -6.15 -8.56
CA GLY A 278 -1.52 -5.87 -9.99
C GLY A 278 -0.19 -6.36 -10.58
N THR A 279 -0.20 -6.88 -11.80
CA THR A 279 1.00 -7.43 -12.45
C THR A 279 1.13 -6.92 -13.89
N ASP A 280 2.35 -7.00 -14.43
CA ASP A 280 2.64 -6.76 -15.85
C ASP A 280 2.35 -8.00 -16.71
N GLU A 281 2.01 -9.12 -16.07
CA GLU A 281 1.54 -10.31 -16.77
C GLU A 281 0.12 -10.10 -17.33
N GLY A 282 -0.01 -10.05 -18.65
CA GLY A 282 -1.30 -9.92 -19.34
C GLY A 282 -1.95 -11.23 -19.77
N ASN A 283 -3.12 -11.14 -20.43
CA ASN A 283 -3.85 -12.29 -20.98
C ASN A 283 -3.22 -12.85 -22.26
N PHE A 284 -3.17 -14.18 -22.39
CA PHE A 284 -2.83 -14.85 -23.64
C PHE A 284 -4.09 -15.23 -24.46
N ASP A 285 -4.75 -14.33 -25.17
CA ASP A 285 -5.98 -14.70 -25.93
C ASP A 285 -5.74 -15.03 -27.41
N SER A 286 -6.20 -16.20 -27.85
CA SER A 286 -6.20 -16.66 -29.25
C SER A 286 -7.01 -15.78 -30.22
N ARG A 287 -7.97 -14.98 -29.73
CA ARG A 287 -8.72 -13.99 -30.53
C ARG A 287 -7.84 -12.91 -31.15
N TRP A 288 -6.61 -12.80 -30.66
CA TRP A 288 -5.60 -11.85 -31.10
C TRP A 288 -4.31 -12.53 -31.65
N GLY A 289 -4.38 -13.85 -31.90
CA GLY A 289 -3.43 -14.72 -32.62
C GLY A 289 -2.27 -15.22 -31.77
N GLY A 290 -1.97 -16.51 -31.59
CA GLY A 290 -2.44 -17.81 -32.07
C GLY A 290 -1.47 -18.86 -31.51
N GLU A 291 -1.91 -20.11 -31.35
CA GLU A 291 -1.25 -21.19 -30.58
C GLU A 291 0.11 -21.72 -31.08
N THR A 292 0.81 -21.02 -31.98
CA THR A 292 2.16 -21.41 -32.39
C THR A 292 2.99 -20.17 -32.72
N ASP A 293 3.99 -19.88 -31.87
CA ASP A 293 5.06 -18.88 -32.02
C ASP A 293 4.67 -17.36 -31.99
N TRP A 294 3.89 -16.96 -30.96
CA TRP A 294 3.72 -15.61 -30.35
C TRP A 294 3.29 -14.39 -31.21
N VAL A 295 2.15 -13.72 -30.88
CA VAL A 295 1.88 -12.29 -31.22
C VAL A 295 0.90 -11.60 -30.22
N CYS A 296 1.29 -10.47 -29.63
CA CYS A 296 0.35 -9.47 -29.09
C CYS A 296 -0.35 -8.69 -30.23
N PRO A 297 -1.64 -8.35 -30.13
CA PRO A 297 -2.42 -7.80 -31.25
C PRO A 297 -1.96 -6.46 -31.87
N TYR A 298 -0.96 -5.77 -31.32
CA TYR A 298 -0.62 -4.41 -31.74
C TYR A 298 0.55 -4.36 -32.73
N SER A 299 0.37 -5.03 -33.87
CA SER A 299 1.01 -4.72 -35.17
C SER A 299 2.51 -4.31 -35.15
N THR A 300 3.36 -5.33 -35.38
CA THR A 300 4.51 -5.38 -36.33
C THR A 300 5.96 -5.41 -35.85
N ILE A 301 6.34 -5.21 -34.59
CA ILE A 301 7.77 -5.28 -34.25
C ILE A 301 7.99 -5.85 -32.84
N THR A 302 8.60 -7.04 -32.77
CA THR A 302 9.14 -7.79 -31.61
C THR A 302 8.20 -8.61 -30.70
N PRO A 303 8.63 -9.80 -30.21
CA PRO A 303 7.84 -10.63 -29.29
C PRO A 303 7.94 -10.10 -27.86
N GLY A 304 6.80 -9.88 -27.18
CA GLY A 304 6.74 -9.45 -25.77
C GLY A 304 5.35 -9.72 -25.17
N TYR A 305 5.27 -9.83 -23.84
CA TYR A 305 4.04 -9.93 -23.04
C TYR A 305 3.22 -8.63 -23.17
N CYS A 306 1.89 -8.66 -23.26
CA CYS A 306 1.11 -7.39 -23.29
C CYS A 306 -0.13 -7.43 -22.42
N GLY A 307 -0.37 -6.32 -21.74
CA GLY A 307 -1.46 -6.12 -20.80
C GLY A 307 -1.01 -6.37 -19.37
N GLY A 308 -1.93 -6.31 -18.43
CA GLY A 308 -1.71 -6.58 -17.02
C GLY A 308 -2.84 -7.42 -16.46
N SER A 309 -2.62 -7.95 -15.26
CA SER A 309 -3.60 -8.78 -14.56
C SER A 309 -3.69 -8.32 -13.13
N LEU A 310 -4.92 -8.19 -12.65
CA LEU A 310 -5.17 -8.10 -11.22
C LEU A 310 -5.35 -9.52 -10.71
N TYR A 311 -4.51 -9.93 -9.79
CA TYR A 311 -4.57 -11.23 -9.12
C TYR A 311 -5.32 -11.09 -7.79
N GLY A 312 -6.21 -12.03 -7.51
CA GLY A 312 -6.78 -12.30 -6.19
C GLY A 312 -6.37 -13.72 -5.79
N ILE A 313 -5.68 -13.86 -4.66
CA ILE A 313 -4.97 -15.08 -4.27
C ILE A 313 -5.32 -15.40 -2.81
N ASP A 314 -5.66 -16.65 -2.51
CA ASP A 314 -5.87 -17.09 -1.13
C ASP A 314 -4.56 -17.35 -0.38
N ARG A 315 -4.64 -17.57 0.94
CA ARG A 315 -3.48 -17.89 1.79
C ARG A 315 -2.70 -19.16 1.41
N PHE A 316 -3.23 -19.99 0.53
CA PHE A 316 -2.58 -21.22 0.05
C PHE A 316 -1.94 -21.04 -1.33
N GLY A 317 -1.93 -19.81 -1.87
CA GLY A 317 -1.39 -19.51 -3.20
C GLY A 317 -2.35 -19.85 -4.34
N ASN A 318 -3.62 -20.19 -4.07
CA ASN A 318 -4.58 -20.47 -5.13
C ASN A 318 -5.18 -19.17 -5.66
N ILE A 319 -5.37 -19.11 -6.98
CA ILE A 319 -6.08 -18.00 -7.62
C ILE A 319 -7.58 -18.12 -7.31
N LEU A 320 -8.16 -17.03 -6.81
CA LEU A 320 -9.56 -16.95 -6.43
C LEU A 320 -10.52 -16.95 -7.65
N PRO A 321 -11.77 -17.43 -7.49
CA PRO A 321 -12.78 -17.33 -8.54
C PRO A 321 -13.00 -15.88 -8.99
N GLY A 322 -12.98 -15.66 -10.32
CA GLY A 322 -13.08 -14.32 -10.91
C GLY A 322 -11.72 -13.68 -11.26
N TYR A 323 -10.63 -14.28 -10.78
CA TYR A 323 -9.26 -13.85 -11.03
C TYR A 323 -8.47 -14.84 -11.92
N PRO A 324 -7.35 -14.40 -12.52
CA PRO A 324 -6.96 -12.99 -12.63
C PRO A 324 -7.92 -12.19 -13.52
N LYS A 325 -8.15 -10.93 -13.15
CA LYS A 325 -8.91 -9.97 -13.96
C LYS A 325 -7.94 -9.30 -14.93
N TYR A 326 -8.11 -9.61 -16.21
CA TYR A 326 -7.26 -9.10 -17.28
C TYR A 326 -7.61 -7.67 -17.68
N ILE A 327 -6.57 -6.87 -17.87
CA ILE A 327 -6.64 -5.52 -18.40
C ILE A 327 -5.60 -5.42 -19.53
N LEU A 328 -5.93 -4.71 -20.62
CA LEU A 328 -5.04 -4.61 -21.79
C LEU A 328 -3.86 -3.65 -21.60
N GLU A 329 -3.78 -3.03 -20.43
CA GLU A 329 -2.73 -2.16 -19.93
C GLU A 329 -2.14 -2.78 -18.66
N HIS A 330 -0.87 -2.51 -18.36
CA HIS A 330 -0.24 -2.96 -17.12
C HIS A 330 -0.98 -2.43 -15.90
N ILE A 331 -0.82 -3.06 -14.75
CA ILE A 331 -1.36 -2.54 -13.49
C ILE A 331 -0.20 -2.21 -12.57
N GLN A 332 0.25 -0.95 -12.61
CA GLN A 332 1.31 -0.45 -11.74
C GLN A 332 0.75 0.23 -10.47
N SER A 333 -0.49 0.72 -10.55
CA SER A 333 -1.17 1.26 -9.37
C SER A 333 -1.36 0.15 -8.34
N THR A 334 -1.29 0.52 -7.07
CA THR A 334 -1.63 -0.36 -5.98
C THR A 334 -3.15 -0.38 -5.78
N PRO A 335 -3.77 -1.54 -5.55
CA PRO A 335 -5.20 -1.59 -5.24
C PRO A 335 -5.55 -0.83 -3.97
N ALA A 336 -6.51 0.08 -4.06
CA ALA A 336 -7.19 0.65 -2.89
C ALA A 336 -8.49 -0.11 -2.66
N VAL A 337 -8.76 -0.49 -1.41
CA VAL A 337 -9.86 -1.39 -1.07
C VAL A 337 -10.67 -0.84 0.10
N MET A 338 -12.00 -0.96 0.01
CA MET A 338 -12.93 -0.58 1.08
C MET A 338 -14.28 -1.27 0.84
N ASP A 339 -14.97 -1.72 1.89
CA ASP A 339 -16.41 -2.02 1.82
C ASP A 339 -17.17 -0.69 1.78
N ILE A 340 -17.38 -0.17 0.57
CA ILE A 340 -17.78 1.22 0.34
C ILE A 340 -19.30 1.42 0.52
N ASP A 341 -20.07 0.35 0.39
CA ASP A 341 -21.53 0.35 0.54
C ASP A 341 -22.01 -0.37 1.82
N PHE A 342 -21.06 -0.80 2.67
CA PHE A 342 -21.28 -1.45 3.97
C PHE A 342 -22.05 -2.78 3.87
N ASN A 343 -21.87 -3.52 2.78
CA ASN A 343 -22.56 -4.78 2.54
C ASN A 343 -21.81 -6.00 3.10
N GLY A 344 -20.59 -5.81 3.63
CA GLY A 344 -19.71 -6.86 4.15
C GLY A 344 -18.82 -7.51 3.10
N THR A 345 -18.79 -7.01 1.86
CA THR A 345 -17.87 -7.43 0.80
C THR A 345 -17.12 -6.20 0.26
N PRO A 346 -15.81 -6.28 0.05
CA PRO A 346 -15.03 -5.11 -0.32
C PRO A 346 -15.15 -4.74 -1.81
N GLU A 347 -15.12 -3.44 -2.08
CA GLU A 347 -14.89 -2.84 -3.38
C GLU A 347 -13.40 -2.53 -3.61
N ILE A 348 -12.98 -2.61 -4.87
CA ILE A 348 -11.59 -2.53 -5.31
C ILE A 348 -11.44 -1.43 -6.36
N PHE A 349 -10.45 -0.57 -6.20
CA PHE A 349 -10.11 0.48 -7.16
C PHE A 349 -8.65 0.41 -7.60
N ILE A 350 -8.44 0.41 -8.91
CA ILE A 350 -7.10 0.34 -9.53
C ILE A 350 -7.01 1.24 -10.77
N GLY A 351 -5.87 1.90 -10.96
CA GLY A 351 -5.48 2.60 -12.18
C GLY A 351 -4.57 1.77 -13.09
N THR A 352 -4.44 2.17 -14.35
CA THR A 352 -3.58 1.50 -15.34
C THR A 352 -2.16 2.06 -15.41
N GLY A 353 -1.22 1.26 -15.89
CA GLY A 353 0.20 1.56 -15.96
C GLY A 353 0.66 2.25 -17.24
N THR A 354 1.98 2.41 -17.31
CA THR A 354 2.69 3.20 -18.34
C THR A 354 3.23 2.39 -19.50
N TYR A 355 2.87 1.11 -19.62
CA TYR A 355 3.30 0.24 -20.72
C TYR A 355 2.11 -0.29 -21.51
N TYR A 356 2.35 -0.50 -22.82
CA TYR A 356 1.38 -0.88 -23.86
C TYR A 356 0.15 0.03 -24.04
N TYR A 357 0.01 1.06 -23.22
CA TYR A 357 -1.11 1.98 -23.25
C TYR A 357 -1.37 2.64 -24.62
N ASN A 358 -0.32 3.08 -25.32
CA ASN A 358 -0.44 3.68 -26.66
C ASN A 358 -0.85 2.68 -27.73
N SER A 359 -0.65 1.39 -27.46
CA SER A 359 -0.91 0.29 -28.38
C SER A 359 -2.23 -0.42 -28.08
N SER A 360 -2.84 -0.18 -26.92
CA SER A 360 -4.12 -0.77 -26.51
C SER A 360 -5.23 -0.51 -27.56
N PRO A 361 -6.05 -1.50 -27.94
CA PRO A 361 -7.10 -1.38 -28.95
C PRO A 361 -8.34 -0.72 -28.33
N GLU A 362 -8.38 -0.67 -26.99
CA GLU A 362 -9.31 0.12 -26.21
C GLU A 362 -8.96 1.60 -26.32
N HIS A 363 -7.75 1.99 -26.74
CA HIS A 363 -7.41 3.38 -27.05
C HIS A 363 -7.69 3.71 -28.54
N PRO A 364 -8.28 4.89 -28.88
CA PRO A 364 -8.78 5.94 -27.99
C PRO A 364 -10.23 5.71 -27.54
N THR A 365 -10.86 4.59 -27.89
CA THR A 365 -12.30 4.34 -27.69
C THR A 365 -12.74 4.42 -26.22
N TYR A 366 -11.90 3.95 -25.30
CA TYR A 366 -12.14 3.86 -23.86
C TYR A 366 -11.07 4.57 -23.02
N GLY A 367 -10.02 5.12 -23.66
CA GLY A 367 -8.95 5.87 -22.98
C GLY A 367 -8.18 5.07 -21.93
N PHE A 368 -7.34 5.78 -21.19
CA PHE A 368 -6.74 5.32 -19.93
C PHE A 368 -7.80 5.29 -18.85
N ARG A 369 -7.70 4.40 -17.85
CA ARG A 369 -8.83 4.17 -16.95
C ARG A 369 -8.47 3.95 -15.50
N LEU A 370 -9.40 4.36 -14.64
CA LEU A 370 -9.55 3.86 -13.28
C LEU A 370 -10.69 2.83 -13.26
N PHE A 371 -10.44 1.62 -12.76
CA PHE A 371 -11.46 0.59 -12.61
C PHE A 371 -12.00 0.60 -11.18
N GLY A 372 -13.31 0.35 -11.07
CA GLY A 372 -13.99 0.03 -9.82
C GLY A 372 -14.62 -1.35 -9.96
N LEU A 373 -14.20 -2.26 -9.09
CA LEU A 373 -14.53 -3.69 -9.16
C LEU A 373 -15.13 -4.15 -7.83
N ASN A 374 -16.01 -5.15 -7.88
CA ASN A 374 -16.41 -5.90 -6.69
C ASN A 374 -15.35 -6.94 -6.30
N ALA A 375 -15.54 -7.57 -5.14
CA ALA A 375 -14.62 -8.60 -4.61
C ALA A 375 -14.39 -9.83 -5.52
N GLN A 376 -15.18 -10.03 -6.57
CA GLN A 376 -14.99 -11.12 -7.56
C GLN A 376 -14.41 -10.61 -8.89
N GLY A 377 -13.89 -9.37 -8.93
CA GLY A 377 -13.30 -8.76 -10.13
C GLY A 377 -14.32 -8.33 -11.19
N GLY A 378 -15.61 -8.36 -10.89
CA GLY A 378 -16.68 -7.83 -11.73
C GLY A 378 -16.77 -6.31 -11.61
N ASP A 379 -17.13 -5.61 -12.69
CA ASP A 379 -17.22 -4.15 -12.66
C ASP A 379 -18.38 -3.70 -11.75
N LEU A 380 -18.15 -2.67 -10.95
CA LEU A 380 -19.20 -2.06 -10.13
C LEU A 380 -20.29 -1.40 -10.99
N PRO A 381 -21.52 -1.21 -10.46
CA PRO A 381 -22.55 -0.45 -11.14
C PRO A 381 -22.02 0.91 -11.64
N ASN A 382 -22.26 1.22 -12.91
CA ASN A 382 -21.74 2.39 -13.62
C ASN A 382 -20.21 2.49 -13.79
N TRP A 383 -19.42 1.54 -13.29
CA TRP A 383 -17.97 1.44 -13.52
C TRP A 383 -17.60 0.52 -14.69
N GLY A 384 -18.60 0.05 -15.45
CA GLY A 384 -18.43 -0.88 -16.57
C GLY A 384 -17.29 -0.48 -17.52
N GLY A 385 -16.25 -1.31 -17.58
CA GLY A 385 -15.07 -1.10 -18.41
C GLY A 385 -14.11 0.00 -17.95
N GLY A 386 -14.29 0.59 -16.76
CA GLY A 386 -13.46 1.65 -16.16
C GLY A 386 -13.89 3.09 -16.51
N LYS A 387 -13.45 4.06 -15.69
CA LYS A 387 -13.67 5.50 -15.89
C LYS A 387 -12.53 6.10 -16.71
N PRO A 388 -12.81 6.72 -17.87
CA PRO A 388 -11.77 7.21 -18.77
C PRO A 388 -11.09 8.48 -18.23
N THR A 389 -9.79 8.57 -18.45
CA THR A 389 -8.92 9.73 -18.25
C THR A 389 -8.13 10.02 -19.54
N ASN A 390 -7.35 11.11 -19.58
CA ASN A 390 -6.55 11.45 -20.77
C ASN A 390 -5.08 11.02 -20.66
N GLY A 391 -4.69 10.33 -19.59
CA GLY A 391 -3.32 9.86 -19.37
C GLY A 391 -3.28 8.60 -18.49
N PRO A 392 -2.16 7.83 -18.53
CA PRO A 392 -1.97 6.67 -17.66
C PRO A 392 -2.21 6.99 -16.18
N MET A 393 -2.60 5.99 -15.40
CA MET A 393 -2.88 6.13 -13.96
C MET A 393 -2.01 5.19 -13.09
N PRO A 394 -0.67 5.27 -13.17
CA PRO A 394 0.23 4.42 -12.38
C PRO A 394 0.25 4.81 -10.90
N ALA A 395 -0.21 6.02 -10.57
CA ALA A 395 -0.43 6.47 -9.21
C ALA A 395 -1.56 5.66 -8.56
N SER A 396 -1.42 5.37 -7.27
CA SER A 396 -2.44 4.59 -6.57
C SER A 396 -3.62 5.50 -6.18
N PRO A 397 -4.86 5.02 -6.25
CA PRO A 397 -6.01 5.77 -5.74
C PRO A 397 -6.00 5.85 -4.20
N ALA A 398 -6.70 6.83 -3.66
CA ALA A 398 -7.08 6.95 -2.26
C ALA A 398 -8.61 6.98 -2.14
N ILE A 399 -9.14 6.56 -0.99
CA ILE A 399 -10.57 6.49 -0.72
C ILE A 399 -10.87 7.27 0.57
N GLY A 400 -11.84 8.18 0.52
CA GLY A 400 -12.29 8.99 1.67
C GLY A 400 -13.44 9.95 1.34
N ASP A 401 -14.09 10.49 2.36
CA ASP A 401 -15.21 11.45 2.26
C ASP A 401 -14.69 12.87 2.04
N ILE A 402 -14.33 13.18 0.78
CA ILE A 402 -13.91 14.54 0.42
C ILE A 402 -15.12 15.47 0.23
N ALA A 403 -16.29 14.93 -0.15
CA ALA A 403 -17.49 15.74 -0.35
C ALA A 403 -18.09 16.24 0.99
N GLY A 404 -17.81 15.55 2.09
CA GLY A 404 -18.40 15.77 3.40
C GLY A 404 -19.87 15.37 3.44
N ASP A 405 -20.25 14.33 2.69
CA ASP A 405 -21.62 13.81 2.59
C ASP A 405 -21.77 12.38 3.13
N SER A 406 -20.73 11.86 3.77
CA SER A 406 -20.60 10.48 4.29
C SER A 406 -20.60 9.41 3.20
N GLY A 407 -20.66 9.80 1.92
CA GLY A 407 -20.28 8.97 0.80
C GLY A 407 -18.77 8.98 0.64
N MET A 408 -18.22 7.86 0.19
CA MET A 408 -16.78 7.76 -0.05
C MET A 408 -16.48 8.07 -1.52
N GLU A 409 -15.47 8.89 -1.73
CA GLU A 409 -14.93 9.23 -3.03
C GLU A 409 -13.64 8.49 -3.32
N ILE A 410 -13.38 8.27 -4.60
CA ILE A 410 -12.17 7.66 -5.11
C ILE A 410 -11.36 8.74 -5.81
N VAL A 411 -10.21 9.06 -5.21
CA VAL A 411 -9.33 10.15 -5.61
C VAL A 411 -8.08 9.57 -6.26
N ALA A 412 -7.74 10.00 -7.48
CA ALA A 412 -6.62 9.44 -8.20
C ALA A 412 -5.88 10.47 -9.06
N LEU A 413 -4.56 10.30 -9.15
CA LEU A 413 -3.67 11.12 -9.96
C LEU A 413 -3.40 10.45 -11.32
N SER A 414 -3.27 11.27 -12.36
CA SER A 414 -3.06 10.79 -13.73
C SER A 414 -1.87 11.51 -14.39
N MET A 415 -1.16 10.81 -15.26
CA MET A 415 -0.05 11.35 -16.05
C MET A 415 -0.47 12.45 -17.04
N ASP A 416 -1.76 12.76 -17.19
CA ASP A 416 -2.23 13.96 -17.91
C ASP A 416 -2.21 15.24 -17.05
N HIS A 417 -1.48 15.21 -15.92
CA HIS A 417 -1.29 16.29 -14.95
C HIS A 417 -2.55 16.62 -14.14
N LYS A 418 -3.55 15.75 -14.14
CA LYS A 418 -4.83 15.99 -13.44
C LYS A 418 -5.01 15.12 -12.21
N LEU A 419 -5.76 15.70 -11.28
CA LEU A 419 -6.38 15.03 -10.17
C LEU A 419 -7.83 14.75 -10.54
N TYR A 420 -8.26 13.50 -10.37
CA TYR A 420 -9.61 13.04 -10.60
C TYR A 420 -10.24 12.61 -9.27
N ALA A 421 -11.54 12.82 -9.15
CA ALA A 421 -12.34 12.26 -8.07
C ALA A 421 -13.69 11.78 -8.60
N TRP A 422 -14.12 10.61 -8.13
CA TRP A 422 -15.43 10.03 -8.44
C TRP A 422 -16.13 9.63 -7.16
N HIS A 423 -17.43 9.80 -7.10
CA HIS A 423 -18.27 9.15 -6.09
C HIS A 423 -18.25 7.63 -6.30
N ALA A 424 -18.57 6.86 -5.26
CA ALA A 424 -18.69 5.40 -5.32
C ALA A 424 -19.61 4.91 -6.48
N ASP A 425 -20.64 5.67 -6.83
CA ASP A 425 -21.55 5.36 -7.94
C ASP A 425 -20.97 5.63 -9.35
N GLY A 426 -19.72 6.10 -9.40
CA GLY A 426 -18.95 6.39 -10.60
C GLY A 426 -19.26 7.74 -11.26
N THR A 427 -20.09 8.58 -10.65
CA THR A 427 -20.26 9.97 -11.09
C THR A 427 -19.04 10.81 -10.68
N ILE A 428 -18.74 11.87 -11.43
CA ILE A 428 -17.59 12.74 -11.15
C ILE A 428 -17.97 13.71 -10.03
N VAL A 429 -17.07 13.88 -9.07
CA VAL A 429 -17.20 14.87 -7.98
C VAL A 429 -17.13 16.27 -8.56
N SER A 430 -17.94 17.19 -8.04
CA SER A 430 -17.93 18.59 -8.47
C SER A 430 -16.53 19.20 -8.35
N GLY A 431 -16.10 19.95 -9.38
CA GLY A 431 -14.76 20.54 -9.43
C GLY A 431 -13.69 19.65 -10.08
N PHE A 432 -13.96 18.35 -10.25
CA PHE A 432 -13.02 17.41 -10.86
C PHE A 432 -13.37 17.09 -12.34
N PRO A 433 -12.39 16.64 -13.15
CA PRO A 433 -10.96 16.68 -12.84
C PRO A 433 -10.41 18.10 -12.83
N MET A 434 -9.43 18.35 -11.97
CA MET A 434 -8.71 19.62 -11.88
C MET A 434 -7.20 19.42 -12.09
N THR A 435 -6.45 20.50 -12.31
CA THR A 435 -5.00 20.48 -12.49
C THR A 435 -4.31 21.09 -11.27
N PRO A 436 -3.69 20.29 -10.39
CA PRO A 436 -2.91 20.82 -9.27
C PRO A 436 -1.72 21.63 -9.77
N LEU A 437 -1.47 22.77 -9.13
CA LEU A 437 -0.38 23.67 -9.49
C LEU A 437 0.59 23.87 -8.33
N ASP A 438 1.88 23.96 -8.63
CA ASP A 438 2.90 24.39 -7.67
C ASP A 438 2.83 25.91 -7.41
N TRP A 439 3.68 26.39 -6.50
CA TRP A 439 3.82 27.82 -6.15
C TRP A 439 4.34 28.71 -7.30
N GLN A 440 4.61 28.15 -8.48
CA GLN A 440 5.01 28.85 -9.70
C GLN A 440 3.97 28.68 -10.82
N SER A 441 2.81 28.09 -10.53
CA SER A 441 1.77 27.77 -11.51
C SER A 441 2.18 26.74 -12.57
N HIS A 442 3.12 25.85 -12.25
CA HIS A 442 3.46 24.67 -13.05
C HIS A 442 2.59 23.47 -12.65
N SER A 443 2.39 22.55 -13.59
CA SER A 443 1.75 21.25 -13.36
C SER A 443 2.73 20.13 -13.73
N TYR A 444 2.51 18.93 -13.19
CA TYR A 444 3.45 17.81 -13.28
C TYR A 444 2.74 16.49 -13.56
N GLU A 445 3.46 15.56 -14.19
CA GLU A 445 3.04 14.17 -14.33
C GLU A 445 3.17 13.40 -13.01
N TYR A 446 2.29 12.43 -12.80
CA TYR A 446 2.26 11.57 -11.61
C TYR A 446 2.51 10.11 -12.00
N ASN A 447 3.63 9.55 -11.52
CA ASN A 447 4.09 8.21 -11.85
C ASN A 447 3.86 7.21 -10.68
N VAL A 448 4.33 5.96 -10.81
CA VAL A 448 4.24 4.90 -9.78
C VAL A 448 4.79 5.40 -8.43
N GLY A 449 4.17 4.96 -7.33
CA GLY A 449 4.60 5.28 -5.96
C GLY A 449 4.08 6.62 -5.41
N ARG A 450 3.32 7.37 -6.20
CA ARG A 450 2.61 8.58 -5.77
C ARG A 450 1.12 8.29 -5.56
N THR A 451 0.60 8.73 -4.44
CA THR A 451 -0.81 8.62 -4.04
C THR A 451 -1.19 9.96 -3.42
N PRO A 452 -2.39 10.50 -3.66
CA PRO A 452 -2.91 11.56 -2.82
C PRO A 452 -3.11 11.03 -1.39
N ILE A 453 -2.92 11.88 -0.37
CA ILE A 453 -3.38 11.58 1.00
C ILE A 453 -4.56 12.48 1.34
N LEU A 454 -5.45 11.98 2.19
CA LEU A 454 -6.73 12.60 2.53
C LEU A 454 -6.76 12.86 4.04
N ALA A 455 -6.92 14.12 4.43
CA ALA A 455 -7.00 14.51 5.84
C ALA A 455 -7.69 15.86 6.04
N ASP A 456 -8.29 16.06 7.22
CA ASP A 456 -8.93 17.31 7.61
C ASP A 456 -7.87 18.39 7.87
N TYR A 457 -7.66 19.26 6.89
CA TYR A 457 -6.63 20.28 6.92
C TYR A 457 -7.06 21.53 7.70
N ASP A 458 -8.36 21.85 7.71
CA ASP A 458 -8.88 23.12 8.22
C ASP A 458 -9.87 23.01 9.40
N GLY A 459 -10.16 21.80 9.84
CA GLY A 459 -10.94 21.46 11.03
C GLY A 459 -12.45 21.44 10.79
N ASP A 460 -12.90 21.36 9.54
CA ASP A 460 -14.32 21.35 9.19
C ASP A 460 -14.94 19.95 9.12
N ASN A 461 -14.14 18.90 9.35
CA ASN A 461 -14.47 17.47 9.22
C ASN A 461 -14.74 17.01 7.77
N LYS A 462 -14.21 17.73 6.78
CA LYS A 462 -14.09 17.26 5.40
C LYS A 462 -12.64 16.95 5.11
N MET A 463 -12.42 16.00 4.21
CA MET A 463 -11.07 15.66 3.81
C MET A 463 -10.55 16.58 2.71
N GLU A 464 -9.43 17.25 2.97
CA GLU A 464 -8.62 17.88 1.94
C GLU A 464 -7.67 16.86 1.29
N ILE A 465 -7.31 17.15 0.04
CA ILE A 465 -6.45 16.31 -0.78
C ILE A 465 -5.05 16.93 -0.85
N PHE A 466 -4.06 16.17 -0.41
CA PHE A 466 -2.65 16.58 -0.46
C PHE A 466 -1.94 15.88 -1.62
N VAL A 467 -1.36 16.66 -2.52
CA VAL A 467 -0.72 16.18 -3.75
C VAL A 467 0.72 16.69 -3.86
N PRO A 468 1.72 15.82 -4.10
CA PRO A 468 3.09 16.27 -4.36
C PRO A 468 3.23 16.94 -5.74
N THR A 469 3.47 18.25 -5.78
CA THR A 469 3.64 19.06 -7.00
C THR A 469 5.09 19.55 -7.12
N ALA A 470 5.96 18.64 -7.56
CA ALA A 470 7.41 18.81 -7.61
C ALA A 470 8.07 19.06 -6.25
N TRP A 471 8.22 20.31 -5.81
CA TRP A 471 9.00 20.65 -4.60
C TRP A 471 8.13 21.00 -3.39
N ASN A 472 6.82 21.11 -3.58
CA ASN A 472 5.87 21.34 -2.51
C ASN A 472 4.74 20.32 -2.51
N ILE A 473 3.99 20.31 -1.41
CA ILE A 473 2.68 19.69 -1.35
C ILE A 473 1.64 20.77 -1.69
N THR A 474 0.73 20.44 -2.60
CA THR A 474 -0.45 21.24 -2.91
C THR A 474 -1.64 20.67 -2.15
N VAL A 475 -2.41 21.53 -1.50
CA VAL A 475 -3.66 21.15 -0.80
C VAL A 475 -4.85 21.65 -1.63
N ILE A 476 -5.82 20.77 -1.84
CA ILE A 476 -7.06 21.02 -2.59
C ILE A 476 -8.24 20.59 -1.72
N ASP A 477 -9.31 21.37 -1.67
CA ASP A 477 -10.55 20.96 -0.98
C ASP A 477 -11.37 19.94 -1.80
N GLY A 478 -12.38 19.36 -1.17
CA GLY A 478 -13.28 18.39 -1.81
C GLY A 478 -14.13 18.92 -2.96
N ASP A 479 -14.18 20.25 -3.16
CA ASP A 479 -14.85 20.92 -4.29
C ASP A 479 -13.86 21.23 -5.43
N GLY A 480 -12.61 20.77 -5.34
CA GLY A 480 -11.57 20.92 -6.37
C GLY A 480 -10.91 22.30 -6.38
N GLN A 481 -11.12 23.13 -5.36
CA GLN A 481 -10.43 24.41 -5.21
C GLN A 481 -9.09 24.20 -4.50
N GLN A 482 -8.02 24.65 -5.16
CA GLN A 482 -6.69 24.65 -4.56
C GLN A 482 -6.58 25.70 -3.43
N LEU A 483 -6.20 25.25 -2.24
CA LEU A 483 -6.04 26.09 -1.04
C LEU A 483 -4.64 26.70 -0.93
N THR A 484 -3.61 25.95 -1.34
CA THR A 484 -2.22 26.43 -1.34
C THR A 484 -1.95 27.40 -2.49
N PRO A 485 -1.11 28.44 -2.30
CA PRO A 485 -0.88 29.48 -3.30
C PRO A 485 -0.15 28.97 -4.55
N THR A 486 -0.52 29.50 -5.73
CA THR A 486 0.17 29.25 -7.02
C THR A 486 1.24 30.29 -7.34
N SER A 487 1.61 31.09 -6.35
CA SER A 487 2.62 32.16 -6.40
C SER A 487 3.39 32.21 -5.08
N GLN A 488 4.55 32.87 -5.06
CA GLN A 488 5.28 33.11 -3.82
C GLN A 488 4.44 33.90 -2.77
N PRO A 489 4.60 33.63 -1.46
CA PRO A 489 5.50 32.63 -0.87
C PRO A 489 5.01 31.19 -1.05
N ALA A 490 5.94 30.26 -1.30
CA ALA A 490 5.62 28.83 -1.43
C ALA A 490 5.20 28.22 -0.08
N GLU A 491 4.08 27.51 -0.06
CA GLU A 491 3.63 26.71 1.09
C GLU A 491 4.09 25.25 0.95
N PHE A 492 4.37 24.58 2.07
CA PHE A 492 4.87 23.19 2.14
C PHE A 492 6.04 22.86 1.20
N ASN A 493 6.94 23.81 0.96
CA ASN A 493 8.09 23.61 0.09
C ASN A 493 9.22 22.83 0.81
N ALA A 494 9.52 21.62 0.35
CA ALA A 494 10.54 20.75 0.91
C ALA A 494 11.98 21.08 0.45
N GLY A 495 12.14 22.01 -0.50
CA GLY A 495 13.43 22.46 -1.02
C GLY A 495 14.07 21.52 -2.05
N GLY A 496 13.28 20.60 -2.63
CA GLY A 496 13.75 19.63 -3.60
C GLY A 496 12.62 18.71 -4.07
N THR A 497 12.87 17.98 -5.16
CA THR A 497 11.86 17.10 -5.78
C THR A 497 11.32 16.06 -4.82
N ILE A 498 10.00 15.89 -4.82
CA ILE A 498 9.25 14.89 -4.08
C ILE A 498 8.78 13.87 -5.12
N LEU A 499 9.20 12.61 -4.96
CA LEU A 499 8.87 11.52 -5.89
C LEU A 499 7.95 10.46 -5.30
N ASN A 500 7.61 10.62 -4.02
CA ASN A 500 6.89 9.67 -3.20
C ASN A 500 5.60 10.30 -2.64
N THR A 501 4.87 9.53 -1.87
CA THR A 501 3.65 9.94 -1.16
C THR A 501 4.02 10.55 0.20
N PRO A 502 3.51 11.73 0.60
CA PRO A 502 3.69 12.24 1.96
C PRO A 502 2.95 11.37 3.00
N ALA A 503 3.21 11.61 4.28
CA ALA A 503 2.42 11.03 5.37
C ALA A 503 1.87 12.14 6.27
N ILE A 504 0.74 11.90 6.92
CA ILE A 504 0.11 12.85 7.84
C ILE A 504 -0.41 12.12 9.08
N GLY A 505 -0.27 12.73 10.24
CA GLY A 505 -0.74 12.17 11.52
C GLY A 505 -0.44 13.12 12.68
N ASP A 506 -1.11 12.95 13.82
CA ASP A 506 -0.81 13.69 15.04
C ASP A 506 0.42 13.07 15.71
N LEU A 507 1.62 13.59 15.40
CA LEU A 507 2.88 13.02 15.86
C LEU A 507 3.10 13.25 17.36
N ASN A 508 2.49 14.28 17.94
CA ASN A 508 2.74 14.68 19.34
C ASN A 508 1.49 14.65 20.23
N ASN A 509 0.40 14.02 19.77
CA ASN A 509 -0.89 13.91 20.44
C ASN A 509 -1.46 15.25 20.92
N ASN A 510 -1.29 16.31 20.13
CA ASN A 510 -1.77 17.65 20.49
C ASN A 510 -3.15 18.01 19.89
N GLY A 511 -3.76 17.08 19.17
CA GLY A 511 -5.05 17.23 18.49
C GLY A 511 -4.95 17.92 17.14
N ARG A 512 -3.74 18.09 16.57
CA ARG A 512 -3.51 18.64 15.23
C ARG A 512 -2.60 17.70 14.45
N LEU A 513 -2.79 17.66 13.14
CA LEU A 513 -1.99 16.86 12.25
C LEU A 513 -0.65 17.52 11.95
N GLU A 514 0.38 16.67 11.82
CA GLU A 514 1.64 17.01 11.19
C GLU A 514 1.76 16.38 9.80
N LEU A 515 2.07 17.21 8.81
CA LEU A 515 2.43 16.78 7.46
C LEU A 515 3.92 16.46 7.40
N VAL A 516 4.26 15.23 6.98
CA VAL A 516 5.62 14.70 6.84
C VAL A 516 5.94 14.47 5.38
N VAL A 517 6.98 15.14 4.88
CA VAL A 517 7.42 15.06 3.47
C VAL A 517 8.87 14.62 3.41
N GLN A 518 9.16 13.66 2.53
CA GLN A 518 10.49 13.09 2.35
C GLN A 518 11.05 13.36 0.95
N ASN A 519 12.26 13.91 0.92
CA ASN A 519 13.20 13.81 -0.20
C ASN A 519 14.58 13.44 0.35
N SER A 520 15.70 14.08 -0.04
CA SER A 520 16.97 13.90 0.69
C SER A 520 16.96 14.53 2.10
N LYS A 521 15.81 15.00 2.56
CA LYS A 521 15.55 15.58 3.87
C LYS A 521 14.10 15.27 4.26
N LEU A 522 13.85 15.06 5.55
CA LEU A 522 12.51 15.11 6.12
C LEU A 522 12.16 16.55 6.44
N SER A 523 10.99 16.98 5.99
CA SER A 523 10.40 18.27 6.36
C SER A 523 9.04 18.02 6.99
N VAL A 524 8.81 18.60 8.17
CA VAL A 524 7.58 18.42 8.93
C VAL A 524 6.93 19.76 9.23
N TRP A 525 5.63 19.84 9.04
CA TRP A 525 4.80 21.03 9.35
C TRP A 525 3.66 20.62 10.26
N GLU A 526 3.40 21.40 11.31
CA GLU A 526 2.17 21.27 12.10
C GLU A 526 1.07 22.10 11.42
N LEU A 527 -0.09 21.49 11.19
CA LEU A 527 -1.22 22.09 10.50
C LEU A 527 -2.13 22.77 11.53
N PRO A 528 -2.10 24.11 11.67
CA PRO A 528 -2.61 24.80 12.85
C PRO A 528 -4.13 24.73 13.04
N ASN A 529 -4.88 24.49 11.97
CA ASN A 529 -6.34 24.44 11.99
C ASN A 529 -6.91 23.02 11.80
N SER A 530 -6.06 22.03 11.55
CA SER A 530 -6.50 20.64 11.31
C SER A 530 -7.22 20.03 12.50
N SER A 531 -8.07 19.05 12.23
CA SER A 531 -8.47 18.03 13.20
C SER A 531 -7.64 16.76 12.98
N THR A 532 -7.72 15.77 13.88
CA THR A 532 -6.95 14.52 13.74
C THR A 532 -7.52 13.55 12.71
N GLN A 533 -8.60 13.91 12.01
CA GLN A 533 -9.26 13.02 11.06
C GLN A 533 -8.46 12.88 9.76
N ALA A 534 -8.25 11.64 9.32
CA ALA A 534 -7.56 11.34 8.07
C ALA A 534 -8.01 9.99 7.49
N ASP A 535 -8.78 10.02 6.41
CA ASP A 535 -9.32 8.82 5.78
C ASP A 535 -8.24 8.02 5.02
N TRP A 536 -7.18 8.70 4.56
CA TRP A 536 -6.08 8.06 3.84
C TRP A 536 -4.75 8.75 4.15
N PRO A 537 -4.17 8.53 5.34
CA PRO A 537 -3.09 9.38 5.88
C PRO A 537 -1.71 9.14 5.26
N MET A 538 -1.49 8.01 4.60
CA MET A 538 -0.19 7.64 4.05
C MET A 538 -0.32 6.67 2.88
N PHE A 539 0.81 6.36 2.22
CA PHE A 539 0.84 5.35 1.16
C PHE A 539 0.25 4.02 1.64
N LYS A 540 -0.71 3.46 0.90
CA LYS A 540 -1.46 2.24 1.28
C LYS A 540 -2.15 2.30 2.65
N GLN A 541 -2.67 3.48 2.98
CA GLN A 541 -3.58 3.78 4.10
C GLN A 541 -2.96 3.70 5.51
N ASN A 542 -2.27 2.62 5.87
CA ASN A 542 -1.73 2.41 7.23
C ASN A 542 -0.24 2.01 7.24
N PRO A 543 0.41 1.98 8.43
CA PRO A 543 1.81 1.61 8.55
C PRO A 543 2.10 0.17 8.10
N ALA A 544 1.15 -0.74 8.28
CA ALA A 544 1.23 -2.13 7.79
C ALA A 544 1.10 -2.25 6.27
N ARG A 545 0.77 -1.14 5.59
CA ARG A 545 0.60 -1.04 4.13
C ARG A 545 -0.39 -2.07 3.60
N THR A 546 -1.51 -2.26 4.27
CA THR A 546 -2.54 -3.21 3.81
C THR A 546 -3.29 -2.72 2.57
N GLY A 547 -3.32 -1.41 2.31
CA GLY A 547 -4.05 -0.82 1.18
C GLY A 547 -5.57 -0.90 1.32
N VAL A 548 -6.07 -1.22 2.52
CA VAL A 548 -7.48 -1.30 2.86
C VAL A 548 -7.81 -0.13 3.78
N ASN A 549 -8.90 0.58 3.50
CA ASN A 549 -9.54 1.43 4.50
C ASN A 549 -10.59 0.57 5.21
N SER A 550 -10.18 -0.07 6.32
CA SER A 550 -11.09 -0.90 7.09
C SER A 550 -11.84 -0.05 8.10
N GLN A 551 -13.12 0.18 7.79
CA GLN A 551 -14.06 0.79 8.71
C GLN A 551 -14.07 0.05 10.05
N PRO A 552 -14.33 0.73 11.17
CA PRO A 552 -14.37 0.11 12.49
C PRO A 552 -15.28 -1.12 12.49
N ILE A 553 -14.86 -2.20 13.16
CA ILE A 553 -15.63 -3.44 13.26
C ILE A 553 -15.96 -3.68 14.72
N LEU A 554 -17.23 -3.94 15.05
CA LEU A 554 -17.58 -4.31 16.42
C LEU A 554 -17.17 -5.75 16.71
N GLN A 555 -16.22 -5.95 17.62
CA GLN A 555 -15.88 -7.27 18.15
C GLN A 555 -16.23 -7.36 19.64
N VAL A 556 -16.86 -8.45 20.06
CA VAL A 556 -17.21 -8.66 21.47
C VAL A 556 -16.85 -10.08 21.94
N PHE A 557 -16.10 -10.15 23.04
CA PHE A 557 -15.59 -11.39 23.60
C PHE A 557 -15.95 -11.54 25.09
N PRO A 558 -16.39 -12.72 25.57
CA PRO A 558 -16.81 -13.88 24.77
C PRO A 558 -18.18 -13.65 24.11
N GLN A 559 -18.44 -14.31 22.98
CA GLN A 559 -19.75 -14.22 22.28
C GLN A 559 -20.91 -14.85 23.07
N ASN A 560 -20.62 -15.68 24.07
CA ASN A 560 -21.59 -16.22 25.01
C ASN A 560 -20.96 -16.32 26.41
N LEU A 561 -21.74 -15.99 27.45
CA LEU A 561 -21.31 -16.12 28.84
C LEU A 561 -21.93 -17.36 29.47
N PHE A 562 -21.09 -18.38 29.70
CA PHE A 562 -21.44 -19.56 30.47
C PHE A 562 -20.66 -19.56 31.79
N ILE A 563 -21.36 -19.38 32.90
CA ILE A 563 -20.71 -19.29 34.22
C ILE A 563 -21.20 -20.40 35.13
N MET A 564 -20.28 -21.13 35.74
CA MET A 564 -20.57 -22.09 36.80
C MET A 564 -20.11 -21.53 38.14
N ARG A 565 -20.95 -21.61 39.18
CA ARG A 565 -20.59 -21.12 40.52
C ARG A 565 -21.38 -21.77 41.65
N GLU A 566 -20.88 -21.64 42.86
CA GLU A 566 -21.62 -22.01 44.07
C GLU A 566 -22.77 -21.03 44.36
N SER A 567 -23.79 -21.51 45.09
CA SER A 567 -24.83 -20.64 45.63
C SER A 567 -24.24 -19.56 46.54
N GLY A 568 -24.68 -18.31 46.41
CA GLY A 568 -24.06 -17.18 47.11
C GLY A 568 -24.50 -15.81 46.59
N SER A 569 -23.67 -14.78 46.79
CA SER A 569 -23.92 -13.38 46.38
C SER A 569 -24.12 -13.21 44.86
N ASN A 570 -24.28 -11.98 44.38
CA ASN A 570 -24.16 -11.72 42.95
C ASN A 570 -22.76 -12.08 42.42
N THR A 571 -22.67 -12.35 41.13
CA THR A 571 -21.41 -12.70 40.45
C THR A 571 -20.99 -11.56 39.56
N ILE A 572 -19.69 -11.31 39.47
CA ILE A 572 -19.12 -10.36 38.52
C ILE A 572 -18.33 -11.17 37.50
N THR A 573 -18.51 -10.86 36.23
CA THR A 573 -17.74 -11.38 35.09
C THR A 573 -17.46 -10.21 34.16
N ASN A 574 -16.63 -10.41 33.14
CA ASN A 574 -16.33 -9.36 32.17
C ASN A 574 -16.69 -9.78 30.75
N ILE A 575 -16.96 -8.78 29.91
CA ILE A 575 -16.87 -8.90 28.46
C ILE A 575 -15.91 -7.82 27.95
N THR A 576 -15.26 -8.06 26.82
CA THR A 576 -14.37 -7.14 26.14
C THR A 576 -15.01 -6.72 24.83
N ILE A 577 -15.11 -5.42 24.61
CA ILE A 577 -15.54 -4.80 23.35
C ILE A 577 -14.28 -4.27 22.68
N LYS A 578 -14.06 -4.58 21.41
CA LYS A 578 -12.89 -4.16 20.63
C LYS A 578 -13.35 -3.51 19.34
N ASN A 579 -12.68 -2.43 18.95
CA ASN A 579 -12.70 -1.96 17.57
C ASN A 579 -11.71 -2.80 16.76
N GLY A 580 -12.25 -3.66 15.90
CA GLY A 580 -11.47 -4.54 15.03
C GLY A 580 -10.95 -3.90 13.75
N GLY A 581 -11.22 -2.61 13.51
CA GLY A 581 -10.69 -1.86 12.36
C GLY A 581 -9.23 -1.46 12.53
N ASP A 582 -8.62 -0.98 11.45
CA ASP A 582 -7.17 -0.73 11.32
C ASP A 582 -6.62 0.55 11.96
N GLY A 583 -7.48 1.45 12.47
CA GLY A 583 -7.02 2.68 13.13
C GLY A 583 -7.65 3.97 12.61
N SER A 584 -8.24 3.99 11.42
CA SER A 584 -8.71 5.24 10.79
C SER A 584 -9.84 5.94 11.54
N ASP A 585 -10.82 5.18 12.04
CA ASP A 585 -12.02 5.73 12.67
C ASP A 585 -12.29 5.19 14.09
N SER A 586 -12.97 6.00 14.90
CA SER A 586 -13.38 5.65 16.26
C SER A 586 -14.74 4.96 16.29
N LEU A 587 -14.80 3.76 16.87
CA LEU A 587 -16.03 3.01 17.13
C LEU A 587 -16.75 3.56 18.37
N ASN A 588 -17.92 4.15 18.18
CA ASN A 588 -18.83 4.45 19.29
C ASN A 588 -19.67 3.22 19.60
N TRP A 589 -19.56 2.67 20.80
CA TRP A 589 -20.32 1.49 21.21
C TRP A 589 -21.31 1.81 22.33
N THR A 590 -22.41 1.06 22.35
CA THR A 590 -23.41 1.05 23.42
C THR A 590 -23.77 -0.38 23.77
N ALA A 591 -24.02 -0.66 25.05
CA ALA A 591 -24.41 -1.98 25.54
C ALA A 591 -25.69 -1.89 26.37
N THR A 592 -26.71 -2.64 25.95
CA THR A 592 -28.03 -2.65 26.57
C THR A 592 -28.27 -4.01 27.26
N PRO A 593 -28.28 -4.06 28.61
CA PRO A 593 -28.51 -5.30 29.35
C PRO A 593 -30.02 -5.60 29.49
N THR A 594 -30.38 -6.88 29.42
CA THR A 594 -31.68 -7.40 29.84
C THR A 594 -31.50 -8.29 31.06
N GLY A 595 -32.04 -7.91 32.22
CA GLY A 595 -31.97 -8.72 33.45
C GLY A 595 -30.62 -8.69 34.18
N LEU A 596 -29.67 -7.86 33.73
CA LEU A 596 -28.30 -7.77 34.22
C LEU A 596 -27.94 -6.31 34.57
N THR A 597 -26.76 -6.07 35.15
CA THR A 597 -26.22 -4.72 35.37
C THR A 597 -24.81 -4.64 34.81
N LEU A 598 -24.49 -3.56 34.10
CA LEU A 598 -23.16 -3.32 33.51
C LEU A 598 -22.42 -2.23 34.28
N GLY A 599 -21.09 -2.32 34.34
CA GLY A 599 -20.22 -1.26 34.86
C GLY A 599 -20.19 -0.03 33.95
N ASP A 600 -20.11 -0.28 32.64
CA ASP A 600 -20.23 0.72 31.58
C ASP A 600 -21.29 0.28 30.56
N SER A 601 -22.03 1.23 30.01
CA SER A 601 -23.06 0.96 28.98
C SER A 601 -22.77 1.63 27.63
N SER A 602 -21.65 2.34 27.51
CA SER A 602 -21.22 2.99 26.29
C SER A 602 -19.74 3.39 26.37
N GLY A 603 -19.11 3.59 25.22
CA GLY A 603 -17.75 4.11 25.11
C GLY A 603 -17.38 4.41 23.67
N THR A 604 -16.14 4.87 23.47
CA THR A 604 -15.56 5.15 22.16
C THR A 604 -14.19 4.48 22.11
N LEU A 605 -13.89 3.77 21.02
CA LEU A 605 -12.65 3.01 20.83
C LEU A 605 -12.02 3.40 19.51
N SER A 606 -10.78 3.90 19.54
CA SER A 606 -9.95 4.07 18.33
C SER A 606 -9.68 2.70 17.70
N GLY A 607 -9.25 2.64 16.43
CA GLY A 607 -8.97 1.35 15.79
C GLY A 607 -7.93 0.52 16.56
N GLY A 608 -8.15 -0.79 16.63
CA GLY A 608 -7.36 -1.70 17.45
C GLY A 608 -7.64 -1.65 18.96
N GLU A 609 -8.21 -0.56 19.50
CA GLU A 609 -8.47 -0.43 20.95
C GLU A 609 -9.55 -1.38 21.44
N SER A 610 -9.45 -1.74 22.72
CA SER A 610 -10.46 -2.54 23.41
C SER A 610 -10.75 -2.03 24.81
N GLN A 611 -12.00 -2.19 25.23
CA GLN A 611 -12.46 -1.90 26.57
C GLN A 611 -13.09 -3.15 27.18
N THR A 612 -12.64 -3.50 28.38
CA THR A 612 -13.25 -4.55 29.18
C THR A 612 -14.28 -3.95 30.13
N ILE A 613 -15.52 -4.43 30.08
CA ILE A 613 -16.61 -3.96 30.93
C ILE A 613 -17.06 -5.06 31.89
N GLU A 614 -17.34 -4.66 33.14
CA GLU A 614 -17.86 -5.55 34.16
C GLU A 614 -19.36 -5.82 33.95
N VAL A 615 -19.77 -7.06 34.17
CA VAL A 615 -21.15 -7.54 34.10
C VAL A 615 -21.51 -8.17 35.44
N THR A 616 -22.45 -7.56 36.15
CA THR A 616 -23.01 -8.08 37.40
C THR A 616 -24.22 -8.96 37.13
N LEU A 617 -24.13 -10.22 37.55
CA LEU A 617 -25.16 -11.25 37.42
C LEU A 617 -25.97 -11.40 38.72
N PRO A 618 -27.32 -11.28 38.69
CA PRO A 618 -28.17 -11.37 39.87
C PRO A 618 -28.40 -12.82 40.30
N THR A 619 -27.36 -13.42 40.86
CA THR A 619 -27.35 -14.83 41.26
C THR A 619 -27.72 -15.05 42.72
N SER A 620 -27.92 -13.97 43.49
CA SER A 620 -28.33 -14.04 44.89
C SER A 620 -29.69 -14.71 45.05
N GLY A 621 -29.75 -15.74 45.90
CA GLY A 621 -30.99 -16.46 46.21
C GLY A 621 -31.40 -17.52 45.19
N LEU A 622 -30.61 -17.76 44.14
CA LEU A 622 -30.83 -18.89 43.23
C LEU A 622 -30.41 -20.21 43.88
N GLY A 623 -31.26 -21.23 43.73
CA GLY A 623 -30.95 -22.61 44.13
C GLY A 623 -30.07 -23.31 43.10
N VAL A 624 -29.70 -24.56 43.37
CA VAL A 624 -28.95 -25.40 42.42
C VAL A 624 -29.74 -25.59 41.12
N GLY A 625 -29.13 -25.30 39.98
CA GLY A 625 -29.77 -25.41 38.67
C GLY A 625 -29.14 -24.54 37.58
N THR A 626 -29.66 -24.65 36.36
CA THR A 626 -29.27 -23.82 35.21
C THR A 626 -30.29 -22.71 35.02
N TYR A 627 -29.81 -21.48 34.88
CA TYR A 627 -30.62 -20.28 34.71
C TYR A 627 -30.12 -19.47 33.51
N ASN A 628 -31.03 -19.04 32.64
CA ASN A 628 -30.75 -17.96 31.71
C ASN A 628 -31.07 -16.65 32.45
N LEU A 629 -30.06 -15.79 32.64
CA LEU A 629 -30.20 -14.55 33.39
C LEU A 629 -30.50 -13.33 32.49
N GLY A 630 -30.54 -13.56 31.18
CA GLY A 630 -30.81 -12.56 30.16
C GLY A 630 -29.68 -12.43 29.15
N SER A 631 -29.55 -11.24 28.58
CA SER A 631 -28.64 -10.97 27.48
C SER A 631 -28.07 -9.57 27.53
N ILE A 632 -27.01 -9.34 26.76
CA ILE A 632 -26.42 -8.03 26.53
C ILE A 632 -26.41 -7.80 25.02
N GLU A 633 -27.15 -6.81 24.55
CA GLU A 633 -27.07 -6.37 23.14
C GLU A 633 -26.04 -5.25 23.06
N VAL A 634 -25.01 -5.42 22.22
CA VAL A 634 -23.96 -4.44 22.00
C VAL A 634 -24.12 -3.89 20.58
N THR A 635 -24.18 -2.57 20.46
CA THR A 635 -24.29 -1.85 19.19
C THR A 635 -23.07 -0.97 19.03
N GLY A 636 -22.35 -1.13 17.93
CA GLY A 636 -21.29 -0.25 17.46
C GLY A 636 -21.79 0.64 16.33
N MET A 637 -21.39 1.90 16.32
CA MET A 637 -21.73 2.89 15.31
C MET A 637 -20.54 3.79 14.96
N VAL A 638 -20.49 4.22 13.70
CA VAL A 638 -19.62 5.27 13.15
C VAL A 638 -20.54 6.21 12.39
N ASP A 639 -20.49 7.51 12.69
CA ASP A 639 -21.31 8.55 12.08
C ASP A 639 -22.82 8.26 11.99
N GLY A 640 -23.34 7.55 12.99
CA GLY A 640 -24.76 7.19 13.07
C GLY A 640 -25.17 5.96 12.24
N HIS A 641 -24.21 5.32 11.56
CA HIS A 641 -24.38 4.05 10.84
C HIS A 641 -23.87 2.88 11.68
N HIS A 642 -24.53 1.73 11.56
CA HIS A 642 -24.03 0.51 12.21
C HIS A 642 -22.77 0.02 11.51
N VAL A 643 -21.78 -0.34 12.30
CA VAL A 643 -20.59 -1.02 11.79
C VAL A 643 -20.83 -2.50 11.52
N ALA A 644 -19.89 -3.16 10.81
CA ALA A 644 -19.91 -4.61 10.68
C ALA A 644 -19.98 -5.30 12.06
N ASN A 645 -20.73 -6.41 12.14
CA ASN A 645 -21.05 -7.17 13.36
C ASN A 645 -21.88 -6.42 14.43
N SER A 646 -22.52 -5.30 14.07
CA SER A 646 -23.41 -4.52 14.93
C SER A 646 -24.87 -4.55 14.44
N PRO A 647 -25.88 -4.75 15.32
CA PRO A 647 -25.75 -5.11 16.72
C PRO A 647 -25.41 -6.60 16.91
N THR A 648 -24.78 -6.95 18.02
CA THR A 648 -24.54 -8.34 18.44
C THR A 648 -25.13 -8.61 19.82
N THR A 649 -25.54 -9.85 20.10
CA THR A 649 -26.19 -10.23 21.36
C THR A 649 -25.45 -11.37 22.06
N ILE A 650 -25.06 -11.13 23.31
CA ILE A 650 -24.42 -12.11 24.18
C ILE A 650 -25.48 -12.71 25.09
N GLN A 651 -25.64 -14.04 25.03
CA GLN A 651 -26.54 -14.76 25.95
C GLN A 651 -25.80 -15.11 27.25
N VAL A 652 -26.49 -14.95 28.39
CA VAL A 652 -25.91 -15.19 29.71
C VAL A 652 -26.61 -16.35 30.40
N THR A 653 -25.88 -17.45 30.54
CA THR A 653 -26.33 -18.67 31.23
C THR A 653 -25.46 -18.94 32.45
N VAL A 654 -26.10 -19.15 33.59
CA VAL A 654 -25.43 -19.50 34.85
C VAL A 654 -25.87 -20.88 35.33
N TYR A 655 -24.91 -21.67 35.76
CA TYR A 655 -25.12 -22.94 36.45
C TYR A 655 -24.73 -22.82 37.93
N ILE A 656 -25.72 -22.88 38.81
CA ILE A 656 -25.55 -22.83 40.26
C ILE A 656 -25.37 -24.25 40.79
N VAL A 657 -24.31 -24.48 41.56
CA VAL A 657 -24.02 -25.76 42.26
C VAL A 657 -23.98 -25.57 43.77
N ASP A 658 -24.14 -26.64 44.52
CA ASP A 658 -24.16 -26.62 46.00
C ASP A 658 -22.74 -26.49 46.58
N THR A 659 -21.77 -27.19 45.98
CA THR A 659 -20.36 -27.11 46.32
C THR A 659 -19.52 -27.40 45.06
N LEU A 660 -18.60 -26.49 44.73
CA LEU A 660 -17.71 -26.53 43.58
C LEU A 660 -16.36 -27.09 44.06
N TYR A 661 -16.19 -28.41 43.99
CA TYR A 661 -14.96 -29.06 44.41
C TYR A 661 -13.78 -28.84 43.44
N GLN A 662 -14.07 -28.75 42.13
CA GLN A 662 -13.12 -28.48 41.04
C GLN A 662 -13.91 -28.13 39.76
N SER A 663 -13.48 -27.12 39.01
CA SER A 663 -13.97 -26.88 37.63
C SER A 663 -12.87 -27.28 36.64
N PHE A 664 -13.23 -28.13 35.68
CA PHE A 664 -12.40 -28.38 34.50
C PHE A 664 -13.01 -27.60 33.36
N LEU A 665 -12.36 -26.51 32.93
CA LEU A 665 -12.67 -25.92 31.65
C LEU A 665 -12.20 -26.91 30.58
N PRO A 666 -13.07 -27.40 29.67
CA PRO A 666 -12.60 -28.13 28.52
C PRO A 666 -11.84 -27.12 27.63
N GLY A 667 -10.52 -27.08 27.78
CA GLY A 667 -9.66 -26.50 26.77
C GLY A 667 -9.76 -27.37 25.54
N VAL A 668 -10.46 -26.88 24.51
CA VAL A 668 -10.28 -27.42 23.16
C VAL A 668 -8.91 -26.93 22.71
N LEU A 669 -7.89 -27.77 22.83
CA LEU A 669 -6.74 -27.67 21.95
C LEU A 669 -7.27 -27.93 20.55
N LYS A 670 -7.39 -26.87 19.73
CA LYS A 670 -7.53 -27.04 18.29
C LYS A 670 -6.25 -27.75 17.83
N ASN A 671 -6.41 -28.97 17.33
CA ASN A 671 -5.38 -29.65 16.53
C ASN A 671 -5.37 -29.07 15.12
#